data_AF-A0A962LGH7-F1
#
_entry.id   AF-A0A962LGH7-F1
#
_cell.length_a   1.000
_cell.length_b   1.000
_cell.length_c   1.000
_cell.angle_alpha   90.00
_cell.angle_beta   90.00
_cell.angle_gamma   90.00
#
_symmetry.space_group_name_H-M   'P 1'
#
loop_
_entity.id
_entity.type
_entity.pdbx_description
1 polymer ?
#
loop_
_entity_poly.entity_id
_entity_poly.type
_entity_poly.pdbx_seq_one_letter_code
_entity_poly.pdbx_strand_id
1 'polypeptide(L)'
;MSGVATRFLFIYALCSLLLACGTKSTEEHIASAKSYMAQSDYNAAVIELKNTLQKNSNSAEARWLLGYIYLETGDEASAVKELRHARKLNWPADDVIPALAKGLLLEENYAQIRELPVADLSPPSLAALKSTQALAELAQGGTQESAFLIEQAREIDPDSVEVQLAEARIMFSLGDNVGALANLGNILSLAPGYGPAWSLQGDIHMVQGEAEAALDSFDKAIELQQFHPVDQLKRALVRVQMQDYTGASQDAQALLAESPGNPAGNYINGLILFQNRQYAEAIEPLSLAEPAWKQFPLVLYFLGSAQLLQNNVDTAAALAQRYLGIAPDSVDARKLLAMAYLKQGRYLAAQAIIRPVIDSEPDNVDALTLLANAYLGDGQTDKALGILQRVAELEPDSARAQIRLAAGLAGSGRELEASKYLESASAIDPELQQADIFLILNHVNLKDFDSAIAAALQYQQRHPSSVTAHNLLGRVYLHSGREAEARAAFETVLSLAPADPSANHNLARIEARHGDREAAKNRYQVILASHPNQLAALLQLALLEAQDKNEVKLQQYLQRAINAHPEVIEPRLYMGRYYLAKGMPQRLPPLFSDLDPVQRRSPEVLQLLALAQISDSAHLDAQYTLEELLTSTPETPQTHHLLAIAAAGNNDPARSKRELERALELDPDFVPSRVALARMALAAMSRSELESHLQILVQLAPESPDVVQLQAAAARAADDPAQARALALQAYETAPGTHTVLELALYMRLDGQADAALELLQGWVDEHPGDIPTALALADNLRAAGFTDRAQAQYKRVLQHQPDNLVALVNLAWHFRRINTPYALELSTRAQELAPDSPEVLDTLAMVRFHDQNYRLAERHIRRALVLEPGNPEMRYHSALILAAVGKNEEALTTLQKLADSDETFADREQALELLARLQQ
;
A
#
# COMPACT_ATOMS: atom_id res chain seq x y z
N MET A 1 80.70 19.91 -4.68
CA MET A 1 80.26 21.20 -4.11
C MET A 1 80.11 22.26 -5.23
N SER A 2 79.25 21.99 -6.21
CA SER A 2 79.02 22.89 -7.37
C SER A 2 77.57 22.81 -7.89
N GLY A 3 76.62 22.47 -7.02
CA GLY A 3 75.20 22.33 -7.37
C GLY A 3 74.22 23.06 -6.46
N VAL A 4 74.71 23.76 -5.42
CA VAL A 4 73.86 24.46 -4.44
C VAL A 4 73.81 25.97 -4.71
N ALA A 5 74.84 26.55 -5.34
CA ALA A 5 74.88 27.99 -5.63
C ALA A 5 74.02 28.40 -6.86
N THR A 6 73.80 27.49 -7.82
CA THR A 6 73.01 27.78 -9.04
C THR A 6 71.49 27.64 -8.82
N ARG A 7 71.05 26.90 -7.80
CA ARG A 7 69.62 26.82 -7.43
C ARG A 7 69.11 28.05 -6.68
N PHE A 8 69.97 28.73 -5.92
CA PHE A 8 69.56 29.96 -5.22
C PHE A 8 69.44 31.17 -6.16
N LEU A 9 70.20 31.22 -7.25
CA LEU A 9 70.06 32.26 -8.28
C LEU A 9 68.79 32.08 -9.14
N PHE A 10 68.36 30.84 -9.40
CA PHE A 10 67.09 30.57 -10.08
C PHE A 10 65.87 30.82 -9.18
N ILE A 11 65.98 30.57 -7.87
CA ILE A 11 64.90 30.87 -6.92
C ILE A 11 64.78 32.38 -6.68
N TYR A 12 65.87 33.15 -6.70
CA TYR A 12 65.78 34.61 -6.64
C TYR A 12 65.25 35.22 -7.95
N ALA A 13 65.53 34.63 -9.12
CA ALA A 13 64.95 35.06 -10.40
C ALA A 13 63.47 34.64 -10.57
N LEU A 14 63.02 33.56 -9.93
CA LEU A 14 61.60 33.19 -9.89
C LEU A 14 60.82 33.98 -8.82
N CYS A 15 61.45 34.35 -7.71
CA CYS A 15 60.83 35.19 -6.69
C CYS A 15 60.76 36.68 -7.10
N SER A 16 61.58 37.15 -8.04
CA SER A 16 61.41 38.47 -8.65
C SER A 16 60.32 38.50 -9.74
N LEU A 17 59.86 37.35 -10.24
CA LEU A 17 58.69 37.24 -11.12
C LEU A 17 57.36 37.04 -10.37
N LEU A 18 57.40 36.68 -9.07
CA LEU A 18 56.22 36.53 -8.22
C LEU A 18 55.91 37.75 -7.34
N LEU A 19 56.64 38.86 -7.50
CA LEU A 19 56.32 40.17 -6.91
C LEU A 19 55.59 41.12 -7.87
N ALA A 20 55.15 40.64 -9.05
CA ALA A 20 54.41 41.42 -10.04
C ALA A 20 52.90 41.09 -10.12
N CYS A 21 52.35 40.28 -9.21
CA CYS A 21 50.92 39.99 -9.13
C CYS A 21 50.24 40.69 -7.95
N GLY A 22 50.48 42.00 -7.82
CA GLY A 22 49.88 42.83 -6.78
C GLY A 22 49.81 44.29 -7.20
N THR A 23 49.30 44.62 -8.38
CA THR A 23 49.42 46.00 -8.89
C THR A 23 48.29 46.51 -9.78
N LYS A 24 47.20 45.77 -10.09
CA LYS A 24 46.12 46.40 -10.85
C LYS A 24 45.40 47.48 -10.02
N SER A 25 45.42 48.74 -10.46
CA SER A 25 44.64 49.82 -9.86
C SER A 25 43.14 49.63 -10.14
N THR A 26 42.27 50.39 -9.46
CA THR A 26 40.83 50.40 -9.75
C THR A 26 40.53 50.80 -11.20
N GLU A 27 41.31 51.73 -11.76
CA GLU A 27 41.19 52.18 -13.14
C GLU A 27 41.65 51.10 -14.13
N GLU A 28 42.72 50.36 -13.82
CA GLU A 28 43.22 49.27 -14.67
C GLU A 28 42.26 48.08 -14.70
N HIS A 29 41.58 47.79 -13.58
CA HIS A 29 40.50 46.81 -13.53
C HIS A 29 39.29 47.24 -14.38
N ILE A 30 38.85 48.51 -14.30
CA ILE A 30 37.76 49.04 -15.14
C ILE A 30 38.14 49.01 -16.63
N ALA A 31 39.36 49.41 -16.98
CA ALA A 31 39.83 49.37 -18.37
C ALA A 31 39.88 47.93 -18.92
N SER A 32 40.34 46.98 -18.09
CA SER A 32 40.32 45.55 -18.44
C SER A 32 38.88 45.08 -18.66
N ALA A 33 37.95 45.46 -17.77
CA ALA A 33 36.54 45.12 -17.92
C ALA A 33 35.94 45.65 -19.23
N LYS A 34 36.17 46.93 -19.57
CA LYS A 34 35.72 47.50 -20.85
C LYS A 34 36.31 46.79 -22.07
N SER A 35 37.58 46.37 -21.99
CA SER A 35 38.22 45.57 -23.05
C SER A 35 37.55 44.20 -23.21
N TYR A 36 37.22 43.53 -22.09
CA TYR A 36 36.50 42.26 -22.13
C TYR A 36 35.08 42.43 -22.66
N MET A 37 34.37 43.51 -22.28
CA MET A 37 33.06 43.86 -22.83
C MET A 37 33.11 44.08 -24.35
N ALA A 38 34.14 44.75 -24.86
CA ALA A 38 34.32 44.91 -26.32
C ALA A 38 34.57 43.58 -27.05
N GLN A 39 35.00 42.54 -26.33
CA GLN A 39 35.17 41.17 -26.82
C GLN A 39 33.96 40.27 -26.49
N SER A 40 32.89 40.84 -25.89
CA SER A 40 31.74 40.12 -25.35
C SER A 40 32.07 39.07 -24.27
N ASP A 41 33.25 39.16 -23.63
CA ASP A 41 33.63 38.32 -22.48
C ASP A 41 33.09 38.94 -21.18
N TYR A 42 31.77 38.85 -21.00
CA TYR A 42 31.09 39.44 -19.85
C TYR A 42 31.49 38.81 -18.52
N ASN A 43 31.85 37.53 -18.51
CA ASN A 43 32.29 36.84 -17.30
C ASN A 43 33.61 37.42 -16.78
N ALA A 44 34.61 37.58 -17.67
CA ALA A 44 35.87 38.22 -17.31
C ALA A 44 35.66 39.69 -16.91
N ALA A 45 34.78 40.41 -17.59
CA ALA A 45 34.43 41.79 -17.25
C ALA A 45 33.81 41.91 -15.85
N VAL A 46 32.84 41.05 -15.50
CA VAL A 46 32.20 41.02 -14.17
C VAL A 46 33.21 40.75 -13.06
N ILE A 47 34.17 39.84 -13.27
CA ILE A 47 35.23 39.55 -12.30
C ILE A 47 36.08 40.80 -12.06
N GLU A 48 36.54 41.46 -13.12
CA GLU A 48 37.36 42.68 -13.00
C GLU A 48 36.59 43.82 -12.31
N LEU A 49 35.31 44.00 -12.61
CA LEU A 49 34.47 45.02 -11.95
C LEU A 49 34.18 44.69 -10.48
N LYS A 50 33.98 43.41 -10.14
CA LYS A 50 33.86 42.98 -8.74
C LYS A 50 35.16 43.21 -7.96
N ASN A 51 36.31 42.98 -8.58
CA ASN A 51 37.61 43.30 -8.00
C ASN A 51 37.77 44.82 -7.76
N THR A 52 37.29 45.66 -8.69
CA THR A 52 37.20 47.11 -8.48
C THR A 52 36.35 47.45 -7.26
N LEU A 53 35.16 46.86 -7.12
CA LEU A 53 34.26 47.13 -6.00
C LEU A 53 34.76 46.60 -4.65
N GLN A 54 35.61 45.58 -4.63
CA GLN A 54 36.29 45.13 -3.41
C GLN A 54 37.30 46.18 -2.91
N LYS A 55 38.02 46.84 -3.82
CA LYS A 55 39.01 47.88 -3.48
C LYS A 55 38.38 49.26 -3.27
N ASN A 56 37.35 49.60 -4.04
CA ASN A 56 36.58 50.83 -3.95
C ASN A 56 35.08 50.53 -4.12
N SER A 57 34.39 50.33 -3.01
CA SER A 57 32.97 49.97 -2.98
C SER A 57 32.02 51.06 -3.51
N ASN A 58 32.52 52.30 -3.66
CA ASN A 58 31.79 53.47 -4.13
C ASN A 58 32.18 53.90 -5.56
N SER A 59 32.80 53.02 -6.36
CA SER A 59 33.05 53.31 -7.78
C SER A 59 31.74 53.34 -8.56
N ALA A 60 31.26 54.54 -8.90
CA ALA A 60 30.02 54.75 -9.65
C ALA A 60 30.07 54.09 -11.04
N GLU A 61 31.22 54.19 -11.71
CA GLU A 61 31.46 53.59 -13.03
C GLU A 61 31.42 52.07 -12.98
N ALA A 62 32.03 51.45 -11.97
CA ALA A 62 32.01 50.00 -11.85
C ALA A 62 30.60 49.46 -11.57
N ARG A 63 29.81 50.19 -10.77
CA ARG A 63 28.38 49.89 -10.52
C ARG A 63 27.56 50.01 -11.80
N TRP A 64 27.76 51.08 -12.58
CA TRP A 64 27.11 51.27 -13.88
C TRP A 64 27.43 50.13 -14.84
N LEU A 65 28.73 49.83 -15.05
CA LEU A 65 29.16 48.78 -15.97
C LEU A 65 28.66 47.39 -15.55
N LEU A 66 28.64 47.08 -14.25
CA LEU A 66 28.02 45.84 -13.77
C LEU A 66 26.51 45.82 -14.04
N GLY A 67 25.83 46.92 -13.77
CA GLY A 67 24.40 47.06 -14.06
C GLY A 67 24.08 46.86 -15.53
N TYR A 68 24.88 47.48 -16.42
CA TYR A 68 24.78 47.31 -17.86
C TYR A 68 25.02 45.85 -18.28
N ILE A 69 26.12 45.24 -17.84
CA ILE A 69 26.43 43.84 -18.18
C ILE A 69 25.30 42.92 -17.73
N TYR A 70 24.80 43.09 -16.50
CA TYR A 70 23.72 42.25 -16.00
C TYR A 70 22.41 42.42 -16.79
N LEU A 71 22.10 43.62 -17.32
CA LEU A 71 20.98 43.79 -18.25
C LEU A 71 21.21 43.03 -19.55
N GLU A 72 22.38 43.16 -20.15
CA GLU A 72 22.72 42.46 -21.40
C GLU A 72 22.79 40.94 -21.23
N THR A 73 23.14 40.44 -20.04
CA THR A 73 23.20 39.01 -19.75
C THR A 73 21.91 38.44 -19.14
N GLY A 74 20.88 39.26 -18.94
CA GLY A 74 19.58 38.83 -18.40
C GLY A 74 19.55 38.50 -16.90
N ASP A 75 20.42 39.10 -16.07
CA ASP A 75 20.31 39.06 -14.60
C ASP A 75 19.65 40.36 -14.12
N GLU A 76 18.33 40.45 -14.24
CA GLU A 76 17.60 41.72 -14.10
C GLU A 76 17.63 42.23 -12.67
N ALA A 77 17.57 41.34 -11.69
CA ALA A 77 17.62 41.67 -10.27
C ALA A 77 18.98 42.27 -9.88
N SER A 78 20.08 41.67 -10.34
CA SER A 78 21.41 42.23 -10.10
C SER A 78 21.58 43.54 -10.86
N ALA A 79 21.08 43.63 -12.09
CA ALA A 79 21.11 44.85 -12.89
C ALA A 79 20.43 46.03 -12.18
N VAL A 80 19.15 45.89 -11.81
CA VAL A 80 18.38 46.94 -11.16
C VAL A 80 19.06 47.40 -9.86
N LYS A 81 19.62 46.46 -9.09
CA LYS A 81 20.37 46.77 -7.87
C LYS A 81 21.61 47.62 -8.16
N GLU A 82 22.46 47.21 -9.09
CA GLU A 82 23.70 47.92 -9.41
C GLU A 82 23.44 49.29 -10.07
N LEU A 83 22.41 49.39 -10.92
CA LEU A 83 21.96 50.65 -11.52
C LEU A 83 21.41 51.64 -10.49
N ARG A 84 20.62 51.17 -9.51
CA ARG A 84 20.19 52.03 -8.37
C ARG A 84 21.40 52.54 -7.58
N HIS A 85 22.44 51.73 -7.39
CA HIS A 85 23.67 52.14 -6.73
C HIS A 85 24.46 53.17 -7.57
N ALA A 86 24.61 52.95 -8.88
CA ALA A 86 25.24 53.90 -9.79
C ALA A 86 24.55 55.26 -9.75
N ARG A 87 23.20 55.27 -9.78
CA ARG A 87 22.38 56.50 -9.63
C ARG A 87 22.64 57.20 -8.30
N LYS A 88 22.67 56.46 -7.19
CA LYS A 88 22.93 57.02 -5.84
C LYS A 88 24.32 57.66 -5.73
N LEU A 89 25.28 57.16 -6.51
CA LEU A 89 26.64 57.69 -6.60
C LEU A 89 26.79 58.80 -7.67
N ASN A 90 25.68 59.29 -8.22
CA ASN A 90 25.61 60.35 -9.24
C ASN A 90 26.33 60.01 -10.56
N TRP A 91 26.29 58.74 -11.00
CA TRP A 91 26.62 58.42 -12.41
C TRP A 91 25.63 59.13 -13.35
N PRO A 92 26.05 59.58 -14.56
CA PRO A 92 25.20 60.32 -15.50
C PRO A 92 23.81 59.71 -15.69
N ALA A 93 22.78 60.56 -15.60
CA ALA A 93 21.38 60.14 -15.68
C ALA A 93 21.02 59.58 -17.07
N ASP A 94 21.65 60.11 -18.13
CA ASP A 94 21.48 59.63 -19.52
C ASP A 94 21.81 58.14 -19.70
N ASP A 95 22.76 57.62 -18.92
CA ASP A 95 23.14 56.22 -18.90
C ASP A 95 22.19 55.41 -18.01
N VAL A 96 22.04 55.84 -16.74
CA VAL A 96 21.40 55.00 -15.72
C VAL A 96 19.88 54.93 -15.86
N ILE A 97 19.21 56.03 -16.21
CA ILE A 97 17.75 56.08 -16.19
C ILE A 97 17.11 55.16 -17.24
N PRO A 98 17.52 55.19 -18.53
CA PRO A 98 16.95 54.27 -19.52
C PRO A 98 17.26 52.79 -19.20
N ALA A 99 18.48 52.49 -18.76
CA ALA A 99 18.88 51.14 -18.37
C ALA A 99 18.06 50.64 -17.16
N LEU A 100 17.90 51.48 -16.14
CA LEU A 100 17.09 51.16 -14.96
C LEU A 100 15.62 50.96 -15.32
N ALA A 101 15.08 51.77 -16.23
CA ALA A 101 13.72 51.60 -16.74
C ALA A 101 13.53 50.23 -17.41
N LYS A 102 14.48 49.83 -18.28
CA LYS A 102 14.47 48.49 -18.92
C LYS A 102 14.54 47.36 -17.89
N GLY A 103 15.45 47.45 -16.91
CA GLY A 103 15.55 46.45 -15.84
C GLY A 103 14.27 46.34 -15.00
N LEU A 104 13.66 47.47 -14.65
CA LEU A 104 12.39 47.49 -13.92
C LEU A 104 11.22 46.96 -14.75
N LEU A 105 11.23 47.14 -16.08
CA LEU A 105 10.24 46.56 -16.98
C LEU A 105 10.31 45.02 -16.95
N LEU A 106 11.53 44.47 -16.99
CA LEU A 106 11.76 43.03 -16.91
C LEU A 106 11.43 42.45 -15.52
N GLU A 107 11.64 43.21 -14.44
CA GLU A 107 11.16 42.85 -13.08
C GLU A 107 9.64 42.99 -12.89
N GLU A 108 8.89 43.42 -13.93
CA GLU A 108 7.46 43.75 -13.87
C GLU A 108 7.12 44.84 -12.81
N ASN A 109 8.10 45.67 -12.46
CA ASN A 109 7.97 46.70 -11.43
C ASN A 109 7.50 48.03 -12.03
N TYR A 110 6.33 48.00 -12.66
CA TYR A 110 5.85 49.09 -13.50
C TYR A 110 5.62 50.40 -12.76
N ALA A 111 5.25 50.34 -11.47
CA ALA A 111 5.03 51.53 -10.65
C ALA A 111 6.30 52.39 -10.53
N GLN A 112 7.47 51.75 -10.36
CA GLN A 112 8.73 52.48 -10.22
C GLN A 112 9.21 53.10 -11.54
N ILE A 113 8.81 52.55 -12.69
CA ILE A 113 9.14 53.10 -14.02
C ILE A 113 8.48 54.48 -14.20
N ARG A 114 7.25 54.65 -13.69
CA ARG A 114 6.53 55.94 -13.72
C ARG A 114 7.20 57.00 -12.86
N GLU A 115 7.86 56.60 -11.77
CA GLU A 115 8.51 57.50 -10.82
C GLU A 115 9.91 57.94 -11.26
N LEU A 116 10.44 57.39 -12.36
CA LEU A 116 11.77 57.76 -12.85
C LEU A 116 11.80 59.22 -13.32
N PRO A 117 12.85 59.99 -12.95
CA PRO A 117 12.94 61.40 -13.32
C PRO A 117 13.13 61.59 -14.81
N VAL A 118 12.41 62.56 -15.37
CA VAL A 118 12.51 62.98 -16.78
C VAL A 118 13.36 64.25 -16.97
N ALA A 119 13.68 64.94 -15.87
CA ALA A 119 14.46 66.17 -15.90
C ALA A 119 15.93 65.89 -16.28
N ASP A 120 16.53 66.80 -17.03
CA ASP A 120 17.95 66.80 -17.39
C ASP A 120 18.43 65.58 -18.22
N LEU A 121 17.50 64.85 -18.87
CA LEU A 121 17.83 63.83 -19.85
C LEU A 121 18.00 64.43 -21.24
N SER A 122 18.97 63.91 -21.99
CA SER A 122 19.11 64.16 -23.42
C SER A 122 17.89 63.63 -24.19
N PRO A 123 17.59 64.18 -25.39
CA PRO A 123 16.46 63.71 -26.19
C PRO A 123 16.44 62.18 -26.42
N PRO A 124 17.55 61.51 -26.80
CA PRO A 124 17.55 60.05 -26.97
C PRO A 124 17.22 59.28 -25.68
N SER A 125 17.81 59.66 -24.55
CA SER A 125 17.54 59.00 -23.26
C SER A 125 16.11 59.24 -22.77
N LEU A 126 15.55 60.43 -23.03
CA LEU A 126 14.16 60.73 -22.74
C LEU A 126 13.20 59.91 -23.61
N ALA A 127 13.47 59.78 -24.91
CA ALA A 127 12.70 58.93 -25.82
C ALA A 127 12.74 57.44 -25.42
N ALA A 128 13.90 56.93 -25.02
CA ALA A 128 14.06 55.57 -24.52
C ALA A 128 13.29 55.31 -23.21
N LEU A 129 13.32 56.26 -22.26
CA LEU A 129 12.52 56.18 -21.03
C LEU A 129 11.02 56.18 -21.35
N LYS A 130 10.56 57.10 -22.22
CA LYS A 130 9.17 57.21 -22.65
C LYS A 130 8.67 55.94 -23.34
N SER A 131 9.50 55.33 -24.18
CA SER A 131 9.22 54.04 -24.81
C SER A 131 9.04 52.92 -23.77
N THR A 132 9.90 52.89 -22.75
CA THR A 132 9.81 51.90 -21.67
C THR A 132 8.57 52.14 -20.79
N GLN A 133 8.23 53.40 -20.53
CA GLN A 133 6.98 53.78 -19.85
C GLN A 133 5.75 53.35 -20.66
N ALA A 134 5.75 53.53 -21.99
CA ALA A 134 4.67 53.08 -22.86
C ALA A 134 4.46 51.57 -22.79
N LEU A 135 5.54 50.78 -22.80
CA LEU A 135 5.47 49.32 -22.63
C LEU A 135 4.96 48.92 -21.24
N ALA A 136 5.35 49.65 -20.18
CA ALA A 136 4.88 49.41 -18.82
C ALA A 136 3.40 49.72 -18.63
N GLU A 137 2.86 50.73 -19.32
CA GLU A 137 1.42 51.02 -19.35
C GLU A 137 0.64 49.94 -20.10
N LEU A 138 1.16 49.49 -21.24
CA LEU A 138 0.54 48.43 -22.02
C LEU A 138 0.41 47.13 -21.20
N ALA A 139 1.47 46.75 -20.49
CA ALA A 139 1.48 45.56 -19.63
C ALA A 139 0.42 45.63 -18.51
N GLN A 140 0.02 46.84 -18.10
CA GLN A 140 -1.05 47.07 -17.12
C GLN A 140 -2.44 47.24 -17.75
N GLY A 141 -2.57 47.10 -19.07
CA GLY A 141 -3.81 47.30 -19.82
C GLY A 141 -4.12 48.75 -20.18
N GLY A 142 -3.21 49.70 -19.92
CA GLY A 142 -3.34 51.13 -20.21
C GLY A 142 -3.06 51.47 -21.67
N THR A 143 -3.91 51.03 -22.60
CA THR A 143 -3.66 51.18 -24.05
C THR A 143 -3.59 52.63 -24.53
N GLN A 144 -4.44 53.52 -24.00
CA GLN A 144 -4.45 54.94 -24.36
C GLN A 144 -3.18 55.68 -23.89
N GLU A 145 -2.76 55.43 -22.64
CA GLU A 145 -1.56 56.05 -22.08
C GLU A 145 -0.30 55.50 -22.76
N SER A 146 -0.28 54.21 -23.07
CA SER A 146 0.78 53.58 -23.87
C SER A 146 0.93 54.26 -25.24
N ALA A 147 -0.17 54.45 -25.97
CA ALA A 147 -0.18 55.12 -27.27
C ALA A 147 0.33 56.57 -27.17
N PHE A 148 -0.10 57.31 -26.16
CA PHE A 148 0.36 58.68 -25.92
C PHE A 148 1.86 58.76 -25.63
N LEU A 149 2.38 57.88 -24.79
CA LEU A 149 3.79 57.88 -24.40
C LEU A 149 4.72 57.46 -25.56
N ILE A 150 4.30 56.50 -26.39
CA ILE A 150 5.10 56.10 -27.56
C ILE A 150 5.06 57.15 -28.68
N GLU A 151 3.96 57.88 -28.82
CA GLU A 151 3.87 59.04 -29.73
C GLU A 151 4.85 60.13 -29.29
N GLN A 152 4.88 60.48 -27.99
CA GLN A 152 5.88 61.41 -27.45
C GLN A 152 7.31 60.95 -27.68
N ALA A 153 7.60 59.67 -27.46
CA ALA A 153 8.94 59.12 -27.69
C ALA A 153 9.41 59.34 -29.14
N ARG A 154 8.50 59.13 -30.10
CA ARG A 154 8.77 59.32 -31.54
C ARG A 154 8.91 60.77 -31.94
N GLU A 155 8.15 61.68 -31.35
CA GLU A 155 8.33 63.12 -31.59
C GLU A 155 9.70 63.62 -31.10
N ILE A 156 10.21 63.01 -30.03
CA ILE A 156 11.52 63.37 -29.45
C ILE A 156 12.67 62.79 -30.28
N ASP A 157 12.57 61.53 -30.70
CA ASP A 157 13.60 60.85 -31.50
C ASP A 157 12.96 59.92 -32.56
N PRO A 158 12.63 60.44 -33.74
CA PRO A 158 11.90 59.69 -34.78
C PRO A 158 12.75 58.62 -35.47
N ASP A 159 14.07 58.76 -35.44
CA ASP A 159 15.02 57.85 -36.10
C ASP A 159 15.55 56.76 -35.15
N SER A 160 15.14 56.76 -33.87
CA SER A 160 15.55 55.74 -32.90
C SER A 160 14.94 54.38 -33.21
N VAL A 161 15.81 53.39 -33.43
CA VAL A 161 15.42 51.98 -33.60
C VAL A 161 14.82 51.39 -32.33
N GLU A 162 15.20 51.87 -31.14
CA GLU A 162 14.59 51.47 -29.87
C GLU A 162 13.13 51.93 -29.74
N VAL A 163 12.85 53.17 -30.17
CA VAL A 163 11.48 53.72 -30.18
C VAL A 163 10.60 52.96 -31.17
N GLN A 164 11.11 52.74 -32.39
CA GLN A 164 10.40 51.98 -33.43
C GLN A 164 10.15 50.52 -32.99
N LEU A 165 11.12 49.89 -32.31
CA LEU A 165 10.93 48.54 -31.76
C LEU A 165 9.86 48.50 -30.67
N ALA A 166 9.85 49.48 -29.76
CA ALA A 166 8.81 49.58 -28.73
C ALA A 166 7.42 49.78 -29.35
N GLU A 167 7.32 50.60 -30.40
CA GLU A 167 6.09 50.74 -31.19
C GLU A 167 5.65 49.42 -31.83
N ALA A 168 6.56 48.70 -32.49
CA ALA A 168 6.26 47.40 -33.09
C ALA A 168 5.79 46.37 -32.03
N ARG A 169 6.37 46.38 -30.83
CA ARG A 169 5.92 45.54 -29.70
C ARG A 169 4.50 45.90 -29.26
N ILE A 170 4.20 47.20 -29.17
CA ILE A 170 2.84 47.68 -28.83
C ILE A 170 1.84 47.24 -29.90
N MET A 171 2.14 47.43 -31.18
CA MET A 171 1.30 46.97 -32.31
C MET A 171 1.04 45.47 -32.24
N PHE A 172 2.09 44.66 -32.08
CA PHE A 172 1.98 43.20 -31.94
C PHE A 172 1.09 42.80 -30.76
N SER A 173 1.28 43.43 -29.60
CA SER A 173 0.52 43.13 -28.38
C SER A 173 -0.96 43.51 -28.49
N LEU A 174 -1.28 44.49 -29.35
CA LEU A 174 -2.64 44.89 -29.70
C LEU A 174 -3.23 44.07 -30.87
N GLY A 175 -2.48 43.11 -31.42
CA GLY A 175 -2.90 42.24 -32.52
C GLY A 175 -2.67 42.80 -33.92
N ASP A 176 -2.02 43.96 -34.06
CA ASP A 176 -1.65 44.53 -35.36
C ASP A 176 -0.32 43.96 -35.86
N ASN A 177 -0.35 42.69 -36.27
CA ASN A 177 0.83 41.98 -36.78
C ASN A 177 1.35 42.59 -38.09
N VAL A 178 0.45 43.11 -38.93
CA VAL A 178 0.81 43.69 -40.24
C VAL A 178 1.55 45.00 -40.04
N GLY A 179 1.03 45.90 -39.20
CA GLY A 179 1.69 47.15 -38.83
C GLY A 179 3.03 46.90 -38.12
N ALA A 180 3.06 45.94 -37.18
CA ALA A 180 4.29 45.56 -36.50
C ALA A 180 5.37 45.08 -37.46
N LEU A 181 5.06 44.16 -38.39
CA LEU A 181 6.01 43.68 -39.40
C LEU A 181 6.48 44.77 -40.35
N ALA A 182 5.59 45.69 -40.76
CA ALA A 182 5.97 46.82 -41.60
C ALA A 182 6.96 47.75 -40.87
N ASN A 183 6.72 48.02 -39.58
CA ASN A 183 7.62 48.82 -38.75
C ASN A 183 8.97 48.11 -38.54
N LEU A 184 8.96 46.81 -38.25
CA LEU A 184 10.18 46.00 -38.16
C LEU A 184 10.98 46.00 -39.47
N GLY A 185 10.30 45.96 -40.62
CA GLY A 185 10.95 46.08 -41.93
C GLY A 185 11.70 47.41 -42.10
N ASN A 186 11.17 48.51 -41.56
CA ASN A 186 11.86 49.81 -41.56
C ASN A 186 13.11 49.75 -40.67
N ILE A 187 12.99 49.23 -39.45
CA ILE A 187 14.13 49.05 -38.52
C ILE A 187 15.24 48.24 -39.19
N LEU A 188 14.89 47.10 -39.78
CA LEU A 188 15.85 46.19 -40.42
C LEU A 188 16.47 46.76 -41.69
N SER A 189 15.80 47.71 -42.36
CA SER A 189 16.39 48.46 -43.48
C SER A 189 17.45 49.47 -43.03
N LEU A 190 17.26 50.07 -41.86
CA LEU A 190 18.17 51.08 -41.27
C LEU A 190 19.33 50.42 -40.51
N ALA A 191 19.02 49.38 -39.75
CA ALA A 191 19.95 48.64 -38.90
C ALA A 191 19.78 47.13 -39.08
N PRO A 192 20.31 46.54 -40.17
CA PRO A 192 20.18 45.09 -40.43
C PRO A 192 20.75 44.19 -39.33
N GLY A 193 21.72 44.71 -38.56
CA GLY A 193 22.34 44.03 -37.43
C GLY A 193 21.60 44.19 -36.10
N TYR A 194 20.43 44.84 -36.07
CA TYR A 194 19.65 45.02 -34.84
C TYR A 194 18.80 43.78 -34.55
N GLY A 195 19.39 42.80 -33.87
CA GLY A 195 18.73 41.55 -33.56
C GLY A 195 17.40 41.58 -32.79
N PRO A 196 16.97 42.60 -31.99
CA PRO A 196 15.75 42.43 -31.22
C PRO A 196 14.54 42.64 -32.15
N ALA A 197 14.75 43.30 -33.30
CA ALA A 197 13.81 43.36 -34.39
C ALA A 197 13.62 41.99 -35.04
N TRP A 198 14.71 41.23 -35.27
CA TRP A 198 14.64 39.84 -35.75
C TRP A 198 13.95 38.91 -34.76
N SER A 199 14.26 39.02 -33.45
CA SER A 199 13.58 38.25 -32.40
C SER A 199 12.07 38.53 -32.38
N LEU A 200 11.66 39.80 -32.41
CA LEU A 200 10.23 40.17 -32.44
C LEU A 200 9.55 39.73 -33.74
N GLN A 201 10.24 39.80 -34.87
CA GLN A 201 9.72 39.29 -36.14
C GLN A 201 9.47 37.77 -36.07
N GLY A 202 10.39 37.01 -35.45
CA GLY A 202 10.22 35.59 -35.18
C GLY A 202 9.02 35.30 -34.28
N ASP A 203 8.81 36.09 -33.23
CA ASP A 203 7.64 35.98 -32.34
C ASP A 203 6.32 36.17 -33.12
N ILE A 204 6.27 37.15 -34.02
CA ILE A 204 5.09 37.42 -34.85
C ILE A 204 4.82 36.26 -35.80
N HIS A 205 5.84 35.78 -36.52
CA HIS A 205 5.71 34.64 -37.44
C HIS A 205 5.28 33.36 -36.70
N MET A 206 5.82 33.12 -35.50
CA MET A 206 5.43 32.00 -34.66
C MET A 206 3.93 32.06 -34.30
N VAL A 207 3.41 33.23 -33.91
CA VAL A 207 1.98 33.42 -33.63
C VAL A 207 1.10 33.28 -34.89
N GLN A 208 1.62 33.68 -36.06
CA GLN A 208 0.93 33.49 -37.34
C GLN A 208 0.96 32.05 -37.86
N GLY A 209 1.72 31.16 -37.22
CA GLY A 209 1.90 29.77 -37.66
C GLY A 209 2.88 29.63 -38.84
N GLU A 210 3.64 30.68 -39.16
CA GLU A 210 4.64 30.70 -40.22
C GLU A 210 5.98 30.16 -39.70
N ALA A 211 6.01 28.86 -39.40
CA ALA A 211 7.11 28.23 -38.66
C ALA A 211 8.49 28.41 -39.32
N GLU A 212 8.59 28.28 -40.65
CA GLU A 212 9.86 28.47 -41.38
C GLU A 212 10.37 29.91 -41.28
N ALA A 213 9.50 30.91 -41.46
CA ALA A 213 9.85 32.32 -41.34
C ALA A 213 10.24 32.70 -39.91
N ALA A 214 9.60 32.07 -38.91
CA ALA A 214 9.97 32.20 -37.51
C ALA A 214 11.38 31.65 -37.25
N LEU A 215 11.71 30.46 -37.79
CA LEU A 215 13.05 29.87 -37.68
C LEU A 215 14.12 30.77 -38.31
N ASP A 216 13.90 31.26 -39.53
CA ASP A 216 14.84 32.16 -40.21
C ASP A 216 15.09 33.44 -39.39
N SER A 217 14.02 33.99 -38.81
CA SER A 217 14.09 35.20 -37.98
C SER A 217 14.83 34.93 -36.67
N PHE A 218 14.58 33.81 -36.00
CA PHE A 218 15.30 33.43 -34.79
C PHE A 218 16.76 33.06 -35.08
N ASP A 219 17.06 32.43 -36.20
CA ASP A 219 18.43 32.16 -36.64
C ASP A 219 19.20 33.47 -36.82
N LYS A 220 18.58 34.48 -37.44
CA LYS A 220 19.16 35.82 -37.55
C LYS A 220 19.29 36.54 -36.21
N ALA A 221 18.30 36.45 -35.33
CA ALA A 221 18.39 37.02 -33.99
C ALA A 221 19.57 36.40 -33.23
N ILE A 222 19.71 35.08 -33.23
CA ILE A 222 20.80 34.33 -32.57
C ILE A 222 22.15 34.66 -33.20
N GLU A 223 22.24 34.82 -34.53
CA GLU A 223 23.48 35.22 -35.24
C GLU A 223 23.92 36.64 -34.87
N LEU A 224 22.97 37.56 -34.73
CA LEU A 224 23.23 39.00 -34.67
C LEU A 224 23.30 39.57 -33.24
N GLN A 225 22.92 38.81 -32.21
CA GLN A 225 22.55 39.43 -30.93
C GLN A 225 22.99 38.75 -29.63
N GLN A 226 23.39 39.62 -28.69
CA GLN A 226 23.59 39.44 -27.25
C GLN A 226 22.29 39.10 -26.47
N PHE A 227 21.46 38.14 -26.92
CA PHE A 227 20.34 37.55 -26.14
C PHE A 227 20.13 36.07 -26.52
N HIS A 228 21.22 35.31 -26.45
CA HIS A 228 21.36 33.93 -26.89
C HIS A 228 20.33 32.91 -26.31
N PRO A 229 19.96 32.94 -25.00
CA PRO A 229 19.18 31.83 -24.44
C PRO A 229 17.67 31.86 -24.76
N VAL A 230 17.07 33.04 -24.84
CA VAL A 230 15.62 33.21 -25.02
C VAL A 230 15.22 32.86 -26.45
N ASP A 231 15.98 33.33 -27.44
CA ASP A 231 15.69 33.04 -28.85
C ASP A 231 16.02 31.57 -29.20
N GLN A 232 17.01 30.96 -28.55
CA GLN A 232 17.24 29.51 -28.64
C GLN A 232 16.06 28.69 -28.15
N LEU A 233 15.46 29.07 -27.02
CA LEU A 233 14.24 28.43 -26.54
C LEU A 233 13.11 28.58 -27.55
N LYS A 234 12.84 29.80 -28.03
CA LYS A 234 11.77 30.05 -29.01
C LYS A 234 11.95 29.23 -30.28
N ARG A 235 13.18 29.22 -30.84
CA ARG A 235 13.53 28.37 -31.99
C ARG A 235 13.30 26.89 -31.71
N ALA A 236 13.73 26.41 -30.53
CA ALA A 236 13.54 25.02 -30.15
C ALA A 236 12.05 24.64 -30.04
N LEU A 237 11.20 25.53 -29.51
CA LEU A 237 9.76 25.31 -29.41
C LEU A 237 9.11 25.21 -30.79
N VAL A 238 9.50 26.08 -31.74
CA VAL A 238 9.05 25.99 -33.14
C VAL A 238 9.51 24.67 -33.77
N ARG A 239 10.76 24.24 -33.52
CA ARG A 239 11.28 22.95 -34.00
C ARG A 239 10.53 21.75 -33.41
N VAL A 240 10.18 21.77 -32.11
CA VAL A 240 9.35 20.74 -31.49
C VAL A 240 7.97 20.68 -32.14
N GLN A 241 7.35 21.82 -32.44
CA GLN A 241 6.07 21.89 -33.15
C GLN A 241 6.19 21.31 -34.57
N MET A 242 7.30 21.55 -35.25
CA MET A 242 7.61 20.96 -36.57
C MET A 242 8.07 19.50 -36.52
N GLN A 243 8.17 18.89 -35.33
CA GLN A 243 8.73 17.55 -35.12
C GLN A 243 10.23 17.42 -35.51
N ASP A 244 10.94 18.54 -35.66
CA ASP A 244 12.41 18.56 -35.78
C ASP A 244 13.05 18.41 -34.38
N TYR A 245 12.94 17.21 -33.82
CA TYR A 245 13.52 16.89 -32.52
C TYR A 245 15.05 16.92 -32.52
N THR A 246 15.67 16.75 -33.70
CA THR A 246 17.14 16.81 -33.83
C THR A 246 17.64 18.23 -33.64
N GLY A 247 17.07 19.19 -34.36
CA GLY A 247 17.40 20.61 -34.20
C GLY A 247 17.01 21.13 -32.81
N ALA A 248 15.83 20.76 -32.30
CA ALA A 248 15.41 21.15 -30.94
C ALA A 248 16.36 20.59 -29.86
N SER A 249 16.88 19.37 -30.05
CA SER A 249 17.87 18.81 -29.14
C SER A 249 19.20 19.56 -29.18
N GLN A 250 19.60 20.11 -30.32
CA GLN A 250 20.82 20.93 -30.41
C GLN A 250 20.67 22.24 -29.63
N ASP A 251 19.50 22.87 -29.72
CA ASP A 251 19.19 24.07 -28.94
C ASP A 251 19.18 23.78 -27.43
N ALA A 252 18.55 22.67 -27.02
CA ALA A 252 18.54 22.23 -25.63
C ALA A 252 19.97 21.97 -25.12
N GLN A 253 20.81 21.31 -25.91
CA GLN A 253 22.20 21.03 -25.54
C GLN A 253 23.05 22.30 -25.42
N ALA A 254 22.83 23.30 -26.28
CA ALA A 254 23.51 24.59 -26.17
C ALA A 254 23.19 25.27 -24.83
N LEU A 255 21.92 25.29 -24.43
CA LEU A 255 21.47 25.86 -23.15
C LEU A 255 21.99 25.08 -21.93
N LEU A 256 22.04 23.74 -22.03
CA LEU A 256 22.52 22.87 -20.95
C LEU A 256 24.05 22.88 -20.80
N ALA A 257 24.79 23.21 -21.87
CA ALA A 257 26.23 23.35 -21.82
C ALA A 257 26.67 24.55 -20.96
N GLU A 258 25.85 25.60 -20.88
CA GLU A 258 26.08 26.74 -19.98
C GLU A 258 25.89 26.34 -18.50
N SER A 259 24.84 25.56 -18.21
CA SER A 259 24.57 24.99 -16.89
C SER A 259 23.68 23.75 -17.02
N PRO A 260 24.07 22.59 -16.45
CA PRO A 260 23.23 21.39 -16.48
C PRO A 260 21.83 21.58 -15.88
N GLY A 261 21.68 22.56 -14.97
CA GLY A 261 20.40 22.93 -14.36
C GLY A 261 19.62 24.04 -15.08
N ASN A 262 20.02 24.42 -16.32
CA ASN A 262 19.33 25.47 -17.08
C ASN A 262 17.85 25.09 -17.29
N PRO A 263 16.87 25.89 -16.79
CA PRO A 263 15.46 25.53 -16.87
C PRO A 263 14.92 25.45 -18.30
N ALA A 264 15.37 26.32 -19.22
CA ALA A 264 14.91 26.31 -20.61
C ALA A 264 15.42 25.07 -21.37
N GLY A 265 16.70 24.73 -21.21
CA GLY A 265 17.29 23.53 -21.81
C GLY A 265 16.63 22.24 -21.31
N ASN A 266 16.37 22.16 -19.99
CA ASN A 266 15.66 21.04 -19.38
C ASN A 266 14.18 20.99 -19.82
N TYR A 267 13.51 22.14 -19.98
CA TYR A 267 12.15 22.18 -20.49
C TYR A 267 12.06 21.60 -21.91
N ILE A 268 12.92 22.04 -22.83
CA ILE A 268 12.95 21.54 -24.21
C ILE A 268 13.24 20.04 -24.24
N ASN A 269 14.26 19.57 -23.51
CA ASN A 269 14.59 18.15 -23.44
C ASN A 269 13.39 17.32 -22.91
N GLY A 270 12.74 17.82 -21.86
CA GLY A 270 11.52 17.23 -21.33
C GLY A 270 10.38 17.16 -22.33
N LEU A 271 10.15 18.21 -23.12
CA LEU A 271 9.15 18.23 -24.18
C LEU A 271 9.47 17.21 -25.29
N ILE A 272 10.71 17.13 -25.75
CA ILE A 272 11.14 16.17 -26.78
C ILE A 272 10.86 14.74 -26.31
N LEU A 273 11.28 14.40 -25.09
CA LEU A 273 11.04 13.09 -24.50
C LEU A 273 9.54 12.80 -24.37
N PHE A 274 8.75 13.79 -23.94
CA PHE A 274 7.30 13.66 -23.84
C PHE A 274 6.63 13.38 -25.19
N GLN A 275 7.02 14.12 -26.25
CA GLN A 275 6.50 13.92 -27.60
C GLN A 275 6.88 12.55 -28.18
N ASN A 276 8.09 12.07 -27.87
CA ASN A 276 8.55 10.73 -28.20
C ASN A 276 7.92 9.62 -27.33
N ARG A 277 6.95 9.96 -26.45
CA ARG A 277 6.26 9.06 -25.53
C ARG A 277 7.17 8.39 -24.49
N GLN A 278 8.35 8.97 -24.26
CA GLN A 278 9.32 8.56 -23.25
C GLN A 278 8.98 9.26 -21.93
N TYR A 279 7.80 8.94 -21.38
CA TYR A 279 7.23 9.69 -20.26
C TYR A 279 8.01 9.53 -18.95
N ALA A 280 8.64 8.37 -18.72
CA ALA A 280 9.44 8.15 -17.52
C ALA A 280 10.71 9.01 -17.55
N GLU A 281 11.38 9.05 -18.70
CA GLU A 281 12.59 9.83 -18.95
C GLU A 281 12.30 11.34 -19.00
N ALA A 282 11.11 11.75 -19.42
CA ALA A 282 10.69 13.15 -19.44
C ALA A 282 10.55 13.77 -18.04
N ILE A 283 10.29 12.98 -17.00
CA ILE A 283 9.98 13.49 -15.65
C ILE A 283 11.16 14.26 -15.04
N GLU A 284 12.38 13.73 -15.12
CA GLU A 284 13.57 14.37 -14.54
C GLU A 284 13.84 15.77 -15.14
N PRO A 285 14.00 15.93 -16.47
CA PRO A 285 14.23 17.24 -17.06
C PRO A 285 13.05 18.20 -16.86
N LEU A 286 11.80 17.73 -16.95
CA LEU A 286 10.63 18.58 -16.65
C LEU A 286 10.59 19.01 -15.17
N SER A 287 11.09 18.18 -14.25
CA SER A 287 11.20 18.53 -12.82
C SER A 287 12.30 19.55 -12.57
N LEU A 288 13.41 19.50 -13.32
CA LEU A 288 14.47 20.52 -13.25
C LEU A 288 14.02 21.87 -13.82
N ALA A 289 13.09 21.86 -14.79
CA ALA A 289 12.49 23.06 -15.34
C ALA A 289 11.33 23.64 -14.50
N GLU A 290 10.71 22.81 -13.65
CA GLU A 290 9.53 23.18 -12.86
C GLU A 290 9.68 24.44 -12.00
N PRO A 291 10.82 24.74 -11.34
CA PRO A 291 10.98 25.96 -10.56
C PRO A 291 10.80 27.25 -11.37
N ALA A 292 11.03 27.19 -12.69
CA ALA A 292 10.82 28.28 -13.63
C ALA A 292 9.39 28.31 -14.22
N TRP A 293 8.40 27.69 -13.57
CA TRP A 293 7.00 27.60 -14.04
C TRP A 293 6.35 28.96 -14.36
N LYS A 294 6.81 30.07 -13.77
CA LYS A 294 6.31 31.40 -14.13
C LYS A 294 6.72 31.79 -15.56
N GLN A 295 7.93 31.41 -15.96
CA GLN A 295 8.45 31.62 -17.31
C GLN A 295 7.88 30.58 -18.27
N PHE A 296 7.69 29.33 -17.82
CA PHE A 296 7.19 28.22 -18.63
C PHE A 296 5.97 27.54 -17.98
N PRO A 297 4.77 28.15 -17.96
CA PRO A 297 3.61 27.57 -17.26
C PRO A 297 3.22 26.16 -17.72
N LEU A 298 3.44 25.86 -19.00
CA LEU A 298 3.16 24.56 -19.60
C LEU A 298 4.04 23.42 -19.04
N VAL A 299 5.17 23.72 -18.37
CA VAL A 299 5.98 22.71 -17.69
C VAL A 299 5.13 21.91 -16.69
N LEU A 300 4.20 22.59 -15.99
CA LEU A 300 3.30 21.95 -15.03
C LEU A 300 2.33 20.97 -15.71
N TYR A 301 1.84 21.32 -16.91
CA TYR A 301 0.96 20.47 -17.70
C TYR A 301 1.68 19.23 -18.20
N PHE A 302 2.86 19.39 -18.83
CA PHE A 302 3.62 18.27 -19.38
C PHE A 302 4.16 17.36 -18.28
N LEU A 303 4.69 17.94 -17.18
CA LEU A 303 5.13 17.16 -16.02
C LEU A 303 3.95 16.43 -15.39
N GLY A 304 2.81 17.11 -15.18
CA GLY A 304 1.60 16.50 -14.62
C GLY A 304 1.08 15.35 -15.48
N SER A 305 1.10 15.51 -16.81
CA SER A 305 0.70 14.47 -17.76
C SER A 305 1.66 13.28 -17.74
N ALA A 306 2.98 13.53 -17.71
CA ALA A 306 3.99 12.47 -17.63
C ALA A 306 3.85 11.67 -16.33
N GLN A 307 3.67 12.36 -15.19
CA GLN A 307 3.42 11.74 -13.89
C GLN A 307 2.14 10.89 -13.90
N LEU A 308 1.06 11.38 -14.50
CA LEU A 308 -0.20 10.63 -14.59
C LEU A 308 -0.04 9.33 -15.39
N LEU A 309 0.70 9.39 -16.51
CA LEU A 309 0.98 8.24 -17.36
C LEU A 309 1.91 7.22 -16.69
N GLN A 310 2.78 7.66 -15.79
CA GLN A 310 3.59 6.82 -14.92
C GLN A 310 2.87 6.39 -13.63
N ASN A 311 1.55 6.62 -13.56
CA ASN A 311 0.69 6.26 -12.43
C ASN A 311 1.04 6.96 -11.09
N ASN A 312 1.77 8.06 -11.13
CA ASN A 312 2.04 8.94 -9.99
C ASN A 312 0.91 9.98 -9.84
N VAL A 313 -0.28 9.49 -9.48
CA VAL A 313 -1.55 10.21 -9.61
C VAL A 313 -1.65 11.45 -8.71
N ASP A 314 -1.13 11.39 -7.48
CA ASP A 314 -1.21 12.51 -6.53
C ASP A 314 -0.38 13.72 -6.98
N THR A 315 0.84 13.45 -7.46
CA THR A 315 1.71 14.49 -8.03
C THR A 315 1.09 15.11 -9.28
N ALA A 316 0.50 14.29 -10.14
CA ALA A 316 -0.20 14.77 -11.33
C ALA A 316 -1.38 15.70 -10.98
N ALA A 317 -2.21 15.33 -9.99
CA ALA A 317 -3.32 16.15 -9.53
C ALA A 317 -2.84 17.50 -8.98
N ALA A 318 -1.77 17.52 -8.17
CA ALA A 318 -1.22 18.75 -7.61
C ALA A 318 -0.68 19.70 -8.70
N LEU A 319 0.03 19.15 -9.69
CA LEU A 319 0.56 19.93 -10.82
C LEU A 319 -0.55 20.48 -11.71
N ALA A 320 -1.56 19.66 -12.04
CA ALA A 320 -2.72 20.09 -12.82
C ALA A 320 -3.53 21.18 -12.09
N GLN A 321 -3.68 21.08 -10.76
CA GLN A 321 -4.35 22.10 -9.96
C GLN A 321 -3.56 23.42 -9.93
N ARG A 322 -2.23 23.37 -9.82
CA ARG A 322 -1.38 24.57 -9.93
C ARG A 322 -1.48 25.21 -11.31
N TYR A 323 -1.46 24.40 -12.37
CA TYR A 323 -1.61 24.91 -13.73
C TYR A 323 -2.99 25.55 -13.97
N LEU A 324 -4.06 24.93 -13.47
CA LEU A 324 -5.41 25.50 -13.50
C LEU A 324 -5.52 26.81 -12.71
N GLY A 325 -4.74 26.98 -11.63
CA GLY A 325 -4.66 28.25 -10.91
C GLY A 325 -4.04 29.39 -11.73
N ILE A 326 -3.20 29.07 -12.72
CA ILE A 326 -2.59 30.03 -13.65
C ILE A 326 -3.52 30.29 -14.84
N ALA A 327 -4.15 29.24 -15.37
CA ALA A 327 -5.07 29.31 -16.51
C ALA A 327 -6.44 28.70 -16.13
N PRO A 328 -7.33 29.47 -15.45
CA PRO A 328 -8.60 28.96 -14.92
C PRO A 328 -9.57 28.38 -15.97
N ASP A 329 -9.46 28.86 -17.20
CA ASP A 329 -10.30 28.45 -18.33
C ASP A 329 -9.65 27.37 -19.21
N SER A 330 -8.46 26.86 -18.82
CA SER A 330 -7.77 25.82 -19.57
C SER A 330 -8.55 24.51 -19.56
N VAL A 331 -9.08 24.13 -20.73
CA VAL A 331 -9.75 22.85 -20.97
C VAL A 331 -8.81 21.68 -20.67
N ASP A 332 -7.56 21.76 -21.13
CA ASP A 332 -6.56 20.70 -20.94
C ASP A 332 -6.20 20.50 -19.45
N ALA A 333 -6.07 21.60 -18.69
CA ALA A 333 -5.85 21.52 -17.25
C ALA A 333 -7.00 20.84 -16.52
N ARG A 334 -8.25 21.18 -16.89
CA ARG A 334 -9.47 20.56 -16.33
C ARG A 334 -9.56 19.08 -16.69
N LYS A 335 -9.30 18.71 -17.95
CA LYS A 335 -9.25 17.30 -18.39
C LYS A 335 -8.19 16.51 -17.62
N LEU A 336 -6.97 17.04 -17.51
CA LEU A 336 -5.87 16.39 -16.79
C LEU A 336 -6.20 16.18 -15.30
N LEU A 337 -6.74 17.21 -14.63
CA LEU A 337 -7.14 17.12 -13.23
C LEU A 337 -8.32 16.16 -13.03
N ALA A 338 -9.31 16.16 -13.92
CA ALA A 338 -10.42 15.20 -13.88
C ALA A 338 -9.93 13.75 -14.06
N MET A 339 -8.99 13.50 -14.97
CA MET A 339 -8.36 12.18 -15.13
C MET A 339 -7.64 11.72 -13.87
N ALA A 340 -6.90 12.62 -13.21
CA ALA A 340 -6.23 12.32 -11.95
C ALA A 340 -7.24 11.99 -10.83
N TYR A 341 -8.32 12.77 -10.71
CA TYR A 341 -9.39 12.51 -9.74
C TYR A 341 -10.13 11.19 -10.00
N LEU A 342 -10.37 10.82 -11.26
CA LEU A 342 -10.94 9.52 -11.61
C LEU A 342 -10.04 8.36 -11.14
N LYS A 343 -8.74 8.44 -11.38
CA LYS A 343 -7.77 7.42 -10.92
C LYS A 343 -7.66 7.36 -9.39
N GLN A 344 -7.92 8.46 -8.68
CA GLN A 344 -8.00 8.50 -7.21
C GLN A 344 -9.36 8.01 -6.65
N GLY A 345 -10.33 7.67 -7.50
CA GLY A 345 -11.70 7.34 -7.05
C GLY A 345 -12.51 8.54 -6.57
N ARG A 346 -12.05 9.78 -6.83
CA ARG A 346 -12.71 11.03 -6.42
C ARG A 346 -13.73 11.47 -7.47
N TYR A 347 -14.75 10.66 -7.67
CA TYR A 347 -15.71 10.80 -8.77
C TYR A 347 -16.47 12.14 -8.75
N LEU A 348 -16.99 12.56 -7.59
CA LEU A 348 -17.70 13.84 -7.46
C LEU A 348 -16.80 15.05 -7.78
N ALA A 349 -15.52 14.99 -7.40
CA ALA A 349 -14.56 16.05 -7.71
C ALA A 349 -14.27 16.09 -9.22
N ALA A 350 -14.11 14.93 -9.87
CA ALA A 350 -13.95 14.85 -11.32
C ALA A 350 -15.16 15.46 -12.07
N GLN A 351 -16.39 15.17 -11.61
CA GLN A 351 -17.61 15.78 -12.17
C GLN A 351 -17.59 17.31 -12.05
N ALA A 352 -17.22 17.84 -10.88
CA ALA A 352 -17.20 19.28 -10.64
C ALA A 352 -16.15 20.01 -11.50
N ILE A 353 -14.99 19.39 -11.72
CA ILE A 353 -13.91 19.98 -12.53
C ILE A 353 -14.24 20.00 -14.03
N ILE A 354 -14.89 18.95 -14.54
CA ILE A 354 -15.11 18.78 -15.98
C ILE A 354 -16.39 19.46 -16.50
N ARG A 355 -17.42 19.66 -15.65
CA ARG A 355 -18.69 20.30 -16.06
C ARG A 355 -18.52 21.65 -16.77
N PRO A 356 -17.67 22.58 -16.30
CA PRO A 356 -17.48 23.85 -17.00
C PRO A 356 -17.00 23.71 -18.45
N VAL A 357 -16.23 22.65 -18.76
CA VAL A 357 -15.81 22.35 -20.15
C VAL A 357 -17.00 21.97 -21.01
N ILE A 358 -17.95 21.21 -20.45
CA ILE A 358 -19.16 20.76 -21.17
C ILE A 358 -20.16 21.92 -21.30
N ASP A 359 -20.23 22.80 -20.30
CA ASP A 359 -21.08 23.99 -20.37
C ASP A 359 -20.62 24.95 -21.48
N SER A 360 -19.30 25.08 -21.70
CA SER A 360 -18.73 25.88 -22.79
C SER A 360 -18.67 25.16 -24.14
N GLU A 361 -18.39 23.85 -24.13
CA GLU A 361 -18.22 23.00 -25.30
C GLU A 361 -19.09 21.72 -25.19
N PRO A 362 -20.41 21.82 -25.48
CA PRO A 362 -21.35 20.73 -25.22
C PRO A 362 -21.07 19.42 -25.96
N ASP A 363 -20.37 19.48 -27.09
CA ASP A 363 -20.03 18.32 -27.92
C ASP A 363 -18.55 17.89 -27.75
N ASN A 364 -17.83 18.36 -26.72
CA ASN A 364 -16.45 17.91 -26.44
C ASN A 364 -16.43 16.45 -25.96
N VAL A 365 -16.13 15.52 -26.88
CA VAL A 365 -16.19 14.06 -26.67
C VAL A 365 -15.33 13.59 -25.50
N ASP A 366 -14.12 14.13 -25.33
CA ASP A 366 -13.25 13.76 -24.21
C ASP A 366 -13.85 14.17 -22.87
N ALA A 367 -14.38 15.39 -22.78
CA ALA A 367 -14.99 15.91 -21.55
C ALA A 367 -16.26 15.12 -21.20
N LEU A 368 -17.10 14.83 -22.19
CA LEU A 368 -18.27 13.95 -22.04
C LEU A 368 -17.85 12.55 -21.55
N THR A 369 -16.79 11.98 -22.13
CA THR A 369 -16.25 10.68 -21.74
C THR A 369 -15.74 10.68 -20.29
N LEU A 370 -15.00 11.72 -19.88
CA LEU A 370 -14.54 11.87 -18.49
C LEU A 370 -15.71 12.02 -17.52
N LEU A 371 -16.74 12.77 -17.89
CA LEU A 371 -17.96 12.92 -17.09
C LEU A 371 -18.72 11.59 -16.98
N ALA A 372 -18.86 10.83 -18.06
CA ALA A 372 -19.49 9.52 -18.05
C ALA A 372 -18.74 8.55 -17.13
N ASN A 373 -17.42 8.49 -17.22
CA ASN A 373 -16.59 7.68 -16.32
C ASN A 373 -16.74 8.10 -14.86
N ALA A 374 -16.85 9.41 -14.60
CA ALA A 374 -17.11 9.93 -13.25
C ALA A 374 -18.49 9.50 -12.73
N TYR A 375 -19.52 9.48 -13.59
CA TYR A 375 -20.84 8.98 -13.20
C TYR A 375 -20.86 7.46 -12.98
N LEU A 376 -20.16 6.67 -13.80
CA LEU A 376 -20.04 5.22 -13.58
C LEU A 376 -19.37 4.90 -12.24
N GLY A 377 -18.25 5.58 -11.94
CA GLY A 377 -17.56 5.39 -10.66
C GLY A 377 -18.40 5.80 -9.45
N ASP A 378 -19.26 6.81 -9.61
CA ASP A 378 -20.20 7.29 -8.59
C ASP A 378 -21.51 6.47 -8.51
N GLY A 379 -21.64 5.39 -9.30
CA GLY A 379 -22.83 4.53 -9.34
C GLY A 379 -24.05 5.14 -10.04
N GLN A 380 -23.91 6.29 -10.71
CA GLN A 380 -24.98 6.97 -11.46
C GLN A 380 -25.05 6.45 -12.90
N THR A 381 -25.27 5.15 -13.04
CA THR A 381 -25.14 4.41 -14.31
C THR A 381 -26.02 4.96 -15.44
N ASP A 382 -27.29 5.32 -15.15
CA ASP A 382 -28.20 5.84 -16.18
C ASP A 382 -27.71 7.15 -16.80
N LYS A 383 -27.14 8.05 -15.99
CA LYS A 383 -26.58 9.31 -16.48
C LYS A 383 -25.35 9.08 -17.34
N ALA A 384 -24.48 8.16 -16.91
CA ALA A 384 -23.32 7.77 -17.68
C ALA A 384 -23.71 7.19 -19.04
N LEU A 385 -24.68 6.27 -19.07
CA LEU A 385 -25.17 5.66 -20.31
C LEU A 385 -25.77 6.69 -21.26
N GLY A 386 -26.54 7.66 -20.76
CA GLY A 386 -27.06 8.75 -21.58
C GLY A 386 -25.95 9.58 -22.24
N ILE A 387 -24.87 9.85 -21.51
CA ILE A 387 -23.70 10.57 -22.06
C ILE A 387 -22.92 9.70 -23.05
N LEU A 388 -22.68 8.42 -22.74
CA LEU A 388 -21.97 7.51 -23.65
C LEU A 388 -22.73 7.27 -24.94
N GLN A 389 -24.07 7.23 -24.87
CA GLN A 389 -24.92 7.15 -26.05
C GLN A 389 -24.79 8.43 -26.88
N ARG A 390 -24.80 9.61 -26.25
CA ARG A 390 -24.52 10.88 -26.93
C ARG A 390 -23.14 10.88 -27.60
N VAL A 391 -22.10 10.35 -26.93
CA VAL A 391 -20.75 10.22 -27.51
C VAL A 391 -20.77 9.32 -28.76
N ALA A 392 -21.47 8.18 -28.71
CA ALA A 392 -21.63 7.29 -29.86
C ALA A 392 -22.47 7.90 -30.99
N GLU A 393 -23.42 8.79 -30.68
CA GLU A 393 -24.19 9.56 -31.67
C GLU A 393 -23.37 10.68 -32.34
N LEU A 394 -22.45 11.31 -31.59
CA LEU A 394 -21.54 12.33 -32.12
C LEU A 394 -20.46 11.71 -33.01
N GLU A 395 -20.02 10.48 -32.71
CA GLU A 395 -19.01 9.76 -33.48
C GLU A 395 -19.53 8.37 -33.93
N PRO A 396 -20.50 8.30 -34.86
CA PRO A 396 -21.10 7.02 -35.26
C PRO A 396 -20.08 6.05 -35.90
N ASP A 397 -19.09 6.58 -36.61
CA ASP A 397 -18.03 5.83 -37.29
C ASP A 397 -16.80 5.58 -36.40
N SER A 398 -16.88 5.86 -35.09
CA SER A 398 -15.80 5.65 -34.13
C SER A 398 -16.00 4.33 -33.39
N ALA A 399 -15.21 3.31 -33.77
CA ALA A 399 -15.20 2.02 -33.05
C ALA A 399 -14.91 2.21 -31.55
N ARG A 400 -14.10 3.21 -31.18
CA ARG A 400 -13.81 3.55 -29.78
C ARG A 400 -15.04 4.08 -29.04
N ALA A 401 -15.85 4.93 -29.67
CA ALA A 401 -17.09 5.42 -29.06
C ALA A 401 -18.07 4.27 -28.82
N GLN A 402 -18.21 3.36 -29.79
CA GLN A 402 -19.05 2.16 -29.67
C GLN A 402 -18.56 1.23 -28.54
N ILE A 403 -17.25 0.99 -28.42
CA ILE A 403 -16.65 0.20 -27.32
C ILE A 403 -16.94 0.84 -25.96
N ARG A 404 -16.82 2.17 -25.83
CA ARG A 404 -17.09 2.87 -24.55
C ARG A 404 -18.54 2.69 -24.12
N LEU A 405 -19.50 2.87 -25.04
CA LEU A 405 -20.91 2.63 -24.77
C LEU A 405 -21.16 1.17 -24.38
N ALA A 406 -20.59 0.22 -25.13
CA ALA A 406 -20.71 -1.20 -24.80
C ALA A 406 -20.15 -1.55 -23.42
N ALA A 407 -18.98 -0.99 -23.05
CA ALA A 407 -18.39 -1.19 -21.74
C ALA A 407 -19.29 -0.64 -20.62
N GLY A 408 -19.88 0.54 -20.83
CA GLY A 408 -20.88 1.11 -19.92
C GLY A 408 -22.11 0.22 -19.77
N LEU A 409 -22.63 -0.31 -20.89
CA LEU A 409 -23.78 -1.22 -20.89
C LEU A 409 -23.47 -2.54 -20.19
N ALA A 410 -22.33 -3.15 -20.46
CA ALA A 410 -21.89 -4.38 -19.80
C ALA A 410 -21.73 -4.17 -18.29
N GLY A 411 -21.10 -3.07 -17.88
CA GLY A 411 -20.97 -2.69 -16.46
C GLY A 411 -22.32 -2.43 -15.75
N SER A 412 -23.38 -2.15 -16.52
CA SER A 412 -24.74 -1.94 -16.02
C SER A 412 -25.62 -3.20 -15.97
N GLY A 413 -25.10 -4.37 -16.35
CA GLY A 413 -25.90 -5.59 -16.47
C GLY A 413 -26.77 -5.65 -17.73
N ARG A 414 -26.41 -4.89 -18.78
CA ARG A 414 -27.08 -4.86 -20.10
C ARG A 414 -26.18 -5.48 -21.16
N GLU A 415 -25.64 -6.65 -20.87
CA GLU A 415 -24.61 -7.32 -21.67
C GLU A 415 -25.10 -7.68 -23.08
N LEU A 416 -26.38 -8.01 -23.26
CA LEU A 416 -26.97 -8.29 -24.57
C LEU A 416 -26.97 -7.06 -25.50
N GLU A 417 -27.14 -5.86 -24.93
CA GLU A 417 -27.04 -4.62 -25.71
C GLU A 417 -25.59 -4.27 -25.98
N ALA A 418 -24.70 -4.50 -25.00
CA ALA A 418 -23.26 -4.32 -25.19
C ALA A 418 -22.72 -5.13 -26.37
N SER A 419 -23.15 -6.39 -26.54
CA SER A 419 -22.75 -7.22 -27.70
C SER A 419 -23.03 -6.55 -29.04
N LYS A 420 -24.19 -5.91 -29.22
CA LYS A 420 -24.54 -5.24 -30.49
C LYS A 420 -23.57 -4.11 -30.83
N TYR A 421 -23.18 -3.33 -29.84
CA TYR A 421 -22.25 -2.22 -30.01
C TYR A 421 -20.80 -2.70 -30.19
N LEU A 422 -20.42 -3.83 -29.58
CA LEU A 422 -19.12 -4.47 -29.81
C LEU A 422 -19.01 -5.11 -31.20
N GLU A 423 -20.07 -5.74 -31.69
CA GLU A 423 -20.18 -6.23 -33.07
C GLU A 423 -20.06 -5.06 -34.07
N SER A 424 -20.77 -3.96 -33.81
CA SER A 424 -20.66 -2.73 -34.61
C SER A 424 -19.23 -2.18 -34.60
N ALA A 425 -18.59 -2.08 -33.42
CA ALA A 425 -17.22 -1.61 -33.29
C ALA A 425 -16.24 -2.49 -34.08
N SER A 426 -16.39 -3.81 -34.02
CA SER A 426 -15.57 -4.78 -34.77
C SER A 426 -15.79 -4.67 -36.29
N ALA A 427 -17.00 -4.30 -36.72
CA ALA A 427 -17.30 -4.06 -38.13
C ALA A 427 -16.73 -2.73 -38.65
N ILE A 428 -16.75 -1.68 -37.82
CA ILE A 428 -16.22 -0.34 -38.14
C ILE A 428 -14.70 -0.37 -38.29
N ASP A 429 -14.00 -0.95 -37.30
CA ASP A 429 -12.55 -1.09 -37.32
C ASP A 429 -12.14 -2.53 -37.00
N PRO A 430 -12.01 -3.39 -38.04
CA PRO A 430 -11.63 -4.79 -37.86
C PRO A 430 -10.21 -5.01 -37.32
N GLU A 431 -9.32 -4.00 -37.38
CA GLU A 431 -7.96 -4.09 -36.87
C GLU A 431 -7.88 -3.68 -35.39
N LEU A 432 -8.92 -3.00 -34.87
CA LEU A 432 -9.06 -2.69 -33.46
C LEU A 432 -9.47 -3.94 -32.66
N GLN A 433 -8.49 -4.78 -32.37
CA GLN A 433 -8.63 -6.04 -31.63
C GLN A 433 -9.44 -5.91 -30.32
N GLN A 434 -9.43 -4.72 -29.69
CA GLN A 434 -10.14 -4.45 -28.46
C GLN A 434 -11.65 -4.73 -28.53
N ALA A 435 -12.30 -4.46 -29.68
CA ALA A 435 -13.72 -4.75 -29.87
C ALA A 435 -14.00 -6.25 -29.79
N ASP A 436 -13.20 -7.06 -30.49
CA ASP A 436 -13.34 -8.52 -30.52
C ASP A 436 -13.07 -9.15 -29.17
N ILE A 437 -12.01 -8.70 -28.49
CA ILE A 437 -11.65 -9.21 -27.16
C ILE A 437 -12.81 -8.96 -26.18
N PHE A 438 -13.38 -7.76 -26.18
CA PHE A 438 -14.52 -7.45 -25.33
C PHE A 438 -15.79 -8.20 -25.73
N LEU A 439 -16.04 -8.40 -27.02
CA LEU A 439 -17.17 -9.19 -27.50
C LEU A 439 -17.08 -10.63 -26.98
N ILE A 440 -15.93 -11.27 -27.14
CA ILE A 440 -15.66 -12.63 -26.67
C ILE A 440 -15.86 -12.72 -25.15
N LEU A 441 -15.26 -11.80 -24.39
CA LEU A 441 -15.38 -11.80 -22.92
C LEU A 441 -16.83 -11.55 -22.46
N ASN A 442 -17.57 -10.69 -23.17
CA ASN A 442 -18.98 -10.44 -22.89
C ASN A 442 -19.84 -11.69 -23.07
N HIS A 443 -19.63 -12.45 -24.16
CA HIS A 443 -20.33 -13.73 -24.37
C HIS A 443 -19.94 -14.79 -23.34
N VAL A 444 -18.67 -14.87 -22.93
CA VAL A 444 -18.24 -15.76 -21.85
C VAL A 444 -18.94 -15.42 -20.53
N ASN A 445 -19.07 -14.13 -20.19
CA ASN A 445 -19.77 -13.68 -18.99
C ASN A 445 -21.27 -14.02 -19.03
N LEU A 446 -21.89 -13.87 -20.20
CA LEU A 446 -23.27 -14.29 -20.48
C LEU A 446 -23.46 -15.82 -20.44
N LYS A 447 -22.37 -16.60 -20.36
CA LYS A 447 -22.35 -18.06 -20.53
C LYS A 447 -22.89 -18.52 -21.89
N ASP A 448 -22.91 -17.62 -22.87
CA ASP A 448 -23.23 -17.92 -24.27
C ASP A 448 -21.96 -18.40 -24.98
N PHE A 449 -21.57 -19.64 -24.66
CA PHE A 449 -20.31 -20.20 -25.12
C PHE A 449 -20.28 -20.43 -26.64
N ASP A 450 -21.41 -20.67 -27.29
CA ASP A 450 -21.45 -20.88 -28.73
C ASP A 450 -21.11 -19.58 -29.48
N SER A 451 -21.70 -18.45 -29.08
CA SER A 451 -21.35 -17.14 -29.63
C SER A 451 -19.92 -16.73 -29.28
N ALA A 452 -19.46 -17.04 -28.06
CA ALA A 452 -18.07 -16.78 -27.66
C ALA A 452 -17.07 -17.56 -28.52
N ILE A 453 -17.34 -18.83 -28.82
CA ILE A 453 -16.49 -19.66 -29.70
C ILE A 453 -16.51 -19.09 -31.12
N ALA A 454 -17.69 -18.74 -31.65
CA ALA A 454 -17.80 -18.17 -32.99
C ALA A 454 -17.01 -16.86 -33.13
N ALA A 455 -17.15 -15.94 -32.16
CA ALA A 455 -16.41 -14.68 -32.13
C ALA A 455 -14.89 -14.92 -31.99
N ALA A 456 -14.48 -15.85 -31.12
CA ALA A 456 -13.06 -16.17 -30.94
C ALA A 456 -12.43 -16.81 -32.20
N LEU A 457 -13.18 -17.65 -32.92
CA LEU A 457 -12.74 -18.23 -34.19
C LEU A 457 -12.63 -17.16 -35.29
N GLN A 458 -13.58 -16.23 -35.38
CA GLN A 458 -13.50 -15.11 -36.34
C GLN A 458 -12.29 -14.21 -36.04
N TYR A 459 -12.07 -13.90 -34.76
CA TYR A 459 -10.91 -13.12 -34.32
C TYR A 459 -9.59 -13.84 -34.67
N GLN A 460 -9.51 -15.15 -34.41
CA GLN A 460 -8.36 -15.97 -34.80
C GLN A 460 -8.18 -16.02 -36.31
N GLN A 461 -9.25 -16.12 -37.10
CA GLN A 461 -9.17 -16.17 -38.56
C GLN A 461 -8.60 -14.87 -39.14
N ARG A 462 -8.96 -13.72 -38.56
CA ARG A 462 -8.38 -12.41 -38.92
C ARG A 462 -6.94 -12.25 -38.44
N HIS A 463 -6.58 -12.89 -37.33
CA HIS A 463 -5.22 -12.83 -36.77
C HIS A 463 -4.61 -14.23 -36.55
N PRO A 464 -4.30 -15.00 -37.61
CA PRO A 464 -3.91 -16.42 -37.48
C PRO A 464 -2.65 -16.67 -36.66
N SER A 465 -1.73 -15.70 -36.63
CA SER A 465 -0.47 -15.78 -35.90
C SER A 465 -0.51 -15.08 -34.53
N SER A 466 -1.67 -14.56 -34.12
CA SER A 466 -1.80 -13.83 -32.85
C SER A 466 -1.87 -14.78 -31.66
N VAL A 467 -0.87 -14.70 -30.79
CA VAL A 467 -0.84 -15.38 -29.48
C VAL A 467 -2.12 -15.10 -28.69
N THR A 468 -2.57 -13.85 -28.68
CA THR A 468 -3.79 -13.41 -27.97
C THR A 468 -5.04 -14.12 -28.49
N ALA A 469 -5.17 -14.28 -29.81
CA ALA A 469 -6.34 -14.92 -30.41
C ALA A 469 -6.45 -16.40 -30.01
N HIS A 470 -5.35 -17.15 -30.10
CA HIS A 470 -5.31 -18.55 -29.68
C HIS A 470 -5.51 -18.71 -28.17
N ASN A 471 -4.94 -17.82 -27.35
CA ASN A 471 -5.13 -17.82 -25.90
C ASN A 471 -6.60 -17.59 -25.51
N LEU A 472 -7.26 -16.61 -26.13
CA LEU A 472 -8.67 -16.34 -25.89
C LEU A 472 -9.55 -17.52 -26.29
N LEU A 473 -9.31 -18.10 -27.47
CA LEU A 473 -10.04 -19.27 -27.93
C LEU A 473 -9.86 -20.46 -26.98
N GLY A 474 -8.62 -20.74 -26.54
CA GLY A 474 -8.36 -21.79 -25.55
C GLY A 474 -9.10 -21.57 -24.24
N ARG A 475 -9.16 -20.32 -23.74
CA ARG A 475 -9.93 -19.97 -22.55
C ARG A 475 -11.43 -20.16 -22.74
N VAL A 476 -11.98 -19.74 -23.88
CA VAL A 476 -13.40 -19.93 -24.21
C VAL A 476 -13.73 -21.42 -24.23
N TYR A 477 -12.90 -22.24 -24.90
CA TYR A 477 -13.09 -23.68 -24.90
C TYR A 477 -13.05 -24.28 -23.49
N LEU A 478 -12.11 -23.84 -22.65
CA LEU A 478 -12.01 -24.30 -21.26
C LEU A 478 -13.26 -23.94 -20.44
N HIS A 479 -13.82 -22.73 -20.61
CA HIS A 479 -15.07 -22.32 -19.96
C HIS A 479 -16.30 -23.08 -20.49
N SER A 480 -16.30 -23.46 -21.76
CA SER A 480 -17.35 -24.28 -22.38
C SER A 480 -17.26 -25.78 -22.08
N GLY A 481 -16.25 -26.22 -21.31
CA GLY A 481 -16.01 -27.64 -21.00
C GLY A 481 -15.34 -28.45 -22.12
N ARG A 482 -14.93 -27.80 -23.21
CA ARG A 482 -14.23 -28.40 -24.37
C ARG A 482 -12.73 -28.45 -24.13
N GLU A 483 -12.32 -29.29 -23.18
CA GLU A 483 -10.94 -29.29 -22.66
C GLU A 483 -9.90 -29.75 -23.70
N ALA A 484 -10.25 -30.68 -24.60
CA ALA A 484 -9.34 -31.16 -25.64
C ALA A 484 -9.01 -30.05 -26.65
N GLU A 485 -10.02 -29.30 -27.09
CA GLU A 485 -9.86 -28.15 -27.98
C GLU A 485 -9.12 -27.00 -27.28
N ALA A 486 -9.40 -26.77 -25.98
CA ALA A 486 -8.66 -25.82 -25.18
C ALA A 486 -7.17 -26.16 -25.13
N ARG A 487 -6.83 -27.43 -24.89
CA ARG A 487 -5.45 -27.90 -24.85
C ARG A 487 -4.75 -27.68 -26.19
N ALA A 488 -5.37 -28.05 -27.31
CA ALA A 488 -4.81 -27.83 -28.64
C ALA A 488 -4.56 -26.35 -28.96
N ALA A 489 -5.48 -25.47 -28.54
CA ALA A 489 -5.31 -24.02 -28.70
C ALA A 489 -4.12 -23.50 -27.87
N PHE A 490 -3.99 -23.90 -26.61
CA PHE A 490 -2.85 -23.51 -25.77
C PHE A 490 -1.53 -24.11 -26.23
N GLU A 491 -1.51 -25.34 -26.75
CA GLU A 491 -0.30 -25.95 -27.35
C GLU A 491 0.13 -25.17 -28.60
N THR A 492 -0.82 -24.67 -29.39
CA THR A 492 -0.53 -23.76 -30.51
C THR A 492 0.10 -22.45 -30.00
N VAL A 493 -0.43 -21.87 -28.91
CA VAL A 493 0.19 -20.71 -28.26
C VAL A 493 1.63 -21.01 -27.85
N LEU A 494 1.88 -22.15 -27.20
CA LEU A 494 3.23 -22.52 -26.76
C LEU A 494 4.20 -22.80 -27.93
N SER A 495 3.69 -23.16 -29.11
CA SER A 495 4.53 -23.27 -30.32
C SER A 495 5.00 -21.89 -30.84
N LEU A 496 4.21 -20.84 -30.62
CA LEU A 496 4.53 -19.46 -31.00
C LEU A 496 5.32 -18.73 -29.90
N ALA A 497 4.96 -18.97 -28.64
CA ALA A 497 5.50 -18.35 -27.45
C ALA A 497 5.65 -19.39 -26.32
N PRO A 498 6.77 -20.13 -26.24
CA PRO A 498 6.95 -21.25 -25.30
C PRO A 498 6.81 -20.88 -23.80
N ALA A 499 7.11 -19.64 -23.45
CA ALA A 499 7.02 -19.14 -22.08
C ALA A 499 5.78 -18.26 -21.83
N ASP A 500 4.76 -18.31 -22.71
CA ASP A 500 3.53 -17.54 -22.54
C ASP A 500 2.85 -17.87 -21.19
N PRO A 501 2.62 -16.86 -20.32
CA PRO A 501 2.05 -17.10 -19.01
C PRO A 501 0.63 -17.65 -19.04
N SER A 502 -0.20 -17.22 -20.00
CA SER A 502 -1.61 -17.61 -20.05
C SER A 502 -1.78 -19.07 -20.44
N ALA A 503 -1.10 -19.51 -21.51
CA ALA A 503 -1.15 -20.88 -21.97
C ALA A 503 -0.57 -21.85 -20.94
N ASN A 504 0.60 -21.55 -20.37
CA ASN A 504 1.19 -22.37 -19.32
C ASN A 504 0.30 -22.45 -18.07
N HIS A 505 -0.31 -21.33 -17.63
CA HIS A 505 -1.21 -21.32 -16.48
C HIS A 505 -2.46 -22.18 -16.71
N ASN A 506 -3.11 -22.04 -17.87
CA ASN A 506 -4.33 -22.79 -18.16
C ASN A 506 -4.05 -24.29 -18.37
N LEU A 507 -2.94 -24.66 -19.02
CA LEU A 507 -2.51 -26.06 -19.13
C LEU A 507 -2.13 -26.64 -17.77
N ALA A 508 -1.47 -25.88 -16.89
CA ALA A 508 -1.16 -26.32 -15.54
C ALA A 508 -2.44 -26.59 -14.73
N ARG A 509 -3.48 -25.76 -14.88
CA ARG A 509 -4.79 -26.00 -14.25
C ARG A 509 -5.45 -27.28 -14.77
N ILE A 510 -5.35 -27.55 -16.07
CA ILE A 510 -5.86 -28.80 -16.67
C ILE A 510 -5.12 -30.00 -16.07
N GLU A 511 -3.78 -29.96 -16.04
CA GLU A 511 -2.94 -31.05 -15.50
C GLU A 511 -3.20 -31.29 -14.01
N ALA A 512 -3.28 -30.23 -13.20
CA ALA A 512 -3.58 -30.33 -11.78
C ALA A 512 -4.96 -30.96 -11.52
N ARG A 513 -5.97 -30.65 -12.35
CA ARG A 513 -7.32 -31.25 -12.24
C ARG A 513 -7.30 -32.75 -12.54
N HIS A 514 -6.45 -33.20 -13.46
CA HIS A 514 -6.24 -34.62 -13.75
C HIS A 514 -5.31 -35.32 -12.75
N GLY A 515 -4.85 -34.63 -11.72
CA GLY A 515 -3.97 -35.17 -10.69
C GLY A 515 -2.49 -35.18 -11.07
N ASP A 516 -2.10 -34.69 -12.25
CA ASP A 516 -0.70 -34.55 -12.64
C ASP A 516 -0.10 -33.25 -12.08
N ARG A 517 0.16 -33.27 -10.77
CA ARG A 517 0.68 -32.12 -10.02
C ARG A 517 2.09 -31.73 -10.46
N GLU A 518 2.93 -32.69 -10.82
CA GLU A 518 4.31 -32.41 -11.23
C GLU A 518 4.35 -31.72 -12.59
N ALA A 519 3.53 -32.12 -13.56
CA ALA A 519 3.40 -31.39 -14.81
C ALA A 519 2.90 -29.95 -14.58
N ALA A 520 1.88 -29.78 -13.73
CA ALA A 520 1.37 -28.45 -13.38
C ALA A 520 2.43 -27.56 -12.74
N LYS A 521 3.22 -28.08 -11.80
CA LYS A 521 4.34 -27.34 -11.18
C LYS A 521 5.39 -26.95 -12.22
N ASN A 522 5.78 -27.86 -13.10
CA ASN A 522 6.75 -27.59 -14.15
C ASN A 522 6.30 -26.44 -15.05
N ARG A 523 5.01 -26.40 -15.43
CA ARG A 523 4.46 -25.27 -16.21
C ARG A 523 4.50 -23.96 -15.47
N TYR A 524 4.12 -23.91 -14.20
CA TYR A 524 4.25 -22.68 -13.41
C TYR A 524 5.71 -22.25 -13.25
N GLN A 525 6.64 -23.19 -13.15
CA GLN A 525 8.07 -22.89 -13.13
C GLN A 525 8.57 -22.30 -14.46
N VAL A 526 8.05 -22.74 -15.60
CA VAL A 526 8.34 -22.11 -16.91
C VAL A 526 7.92 -20.64 -16.90
N ILE A 527 6.73 -20.31 -16.36
CA ILE A 527 6.29 -18.92 -16.21
C ILE A 527 7.26 -18.13 -15.34
N LEU A 528 7.69 -18.69 -14.20
CA LEU A 528 8.62 -18.02 -13.29
C LEU A 528 10.06 -17.92 -13.84
N ALA A 529 10.41 -18.66 -14.88
CA ALA A 529 11.73 -18.53 -15.52
C ALA A 529 11.82 -17.25 -16.38
N SER A 530 10.72 -16.86 -17.05
CA SER A 530 10.63 -15.64 -17.87
C SER A 530 10.06 -14.44 -17.09
N HIS A 531 9.16 -14.69 -16.14
CA HIS A 531 8.52 -13.70 -15.28
C HIS A 531 8.71 -14.08 -13.80
N PRO A 532 9.91 -13.83 -13.22
CA PRO A 532 10.30 -14.30 -11.89
C PRO A 532 9.30 -14.00 -10.78
N ASN A 533 8.57 -12.91 -10.90
CA ASN A 533 7.67 -12.43 -9.88
C ASN A 533 6.21 -12.50 -10.31
N GLN A 534 5.82 -13.39 -11.23
CA GLN A 534 4.41 -13.51 -11.61
C GLN A 534 3.56 -14.03 -10.43
N LEU A 535 2.72 -13.17 -9.85
CA LEU A 535 1.91 -13.45 -8.66
C LEU A 535 1.09 -14.73 -8.78
N ALA A 536 0.32 -14.88 -9.87
CA ALA A 536 -0.56 -16.03 -10.06
C ALA A 536 0.20 -17.36 -10.06
N ALA A 537 1.38 -17.42 -10.67
CA ALA A 537 2.20 -18.64 -10.69
C ALA A 537 2.76 -18.97 -9.30
N LEU A 538 3.22 -17.96 -8.54
CA LEU A 538 3.71 -18.14 -7.17
C LEU A 538 2.59 -18.68 -6.25
N LEU A 539 1.39 -18.12 -6.32
CA LEU A 539 0.25 -18.56 -5.52
C LEU A 539 -0.20 -19.98 -5.88
N GLN A 540 -0.25 -20.33 -7.17
CA GLN A 540 -0.63 -21.68 -7.58
C GLN A 540 0.42 -22.73 -7.19
N LEU A 541 1.71 -22.41 -7.27
CA LEU A 541 2.78 -23.28 -6.75
C LEU A 541 2.66 -23.45 -5.23
N ALA A 542 2.42 -22.37 -4.48
CA ALA A 542 2.16 -22.46 -3.05
C ALA A 542 0.99 -23.42 -2.74
N LEU A 543 -0.14 -23.30 -3.44
CA LEU A 543 -1.29 -24.19 -3.25
C LEU A 543 -0.96 -25.65 -3.58
N LEU A 544 -0.21 -25.92 -4.65
CA LEU A 544 0.22 -27.28 -5.01
C LEU A 544 1.17 -27.87 -3.96
N GLU A 545 2.14 -27.09 -3.47
CA GLU A 545 3.05 -27.55 -2.41
C GLU A 545 2.33 -27.76 -1.08
N ALA A 546 1.27 -26.98 -0.77
CA ALA A 546 0.42 -27.23 0.38
C ALA A 546 -0.31 -28.58 0.28
N GLN A 547 -0.83 -28.94 -0.91
CA GLN A 547 -1.45 -30.24 -1.16
C GLN A 547 -0.47 -31.40 -1.02
N ASP A 548 0.80 -31.17 -1.37
CA ASP A 548 1.88 -32.16 -1.22
C ASP A 548 2.52 -32.13 0.17
N LYS A 549 1.97 -31.33 1.10
CA LYS A 549 2.47 -31.14 2.47
C LYS A 549 3.93 -30.66 2.53
N ASN A 550 4.40 -30.00 1.47
CA ASN A 550 5.74 -29.43 1.39
C ASN A 550 5.75 -27.99 1.93
N GLU A 551 5.77 -27.88 3.25
CA GLU A 551 5.67 -26.63 3.98
C GLU A 551 6.80 -25.64 3.67
N VAL A 552 8.00 -26.15 3.37
CA VAL A 552 9.17 -25.33 3.08
C VAL A 552 8.97 -24.57 1.77
N LYS A 553 8.58 -25.26 0.69
CA LYS A 553 8.36 -24.60 -0.60
C LYS A 553 7.10 -23.73 -0.59
N LEU A 554 6.04 -24.16 0.09
CA LEU A 554 4.84 -23.34 0.32
C LEU A 554 5.22 -21.95 0.88
N GLN A 555 5.96 -21.93 2.00
CA GLN A 555 6.36 -20.67 2.64
C GLN A 555 7.30 -19.86 1.75
N GLN A 556 8.22 -20.50 1.03
CA GLN A 556 9.11 -19.80 0.09
C GLN A 556 8.35 -19.09 -1.03
N TYR A 557 7.37 -19.77 -1.65
CA TYR A 557 6.57 -19.17 -2.72
C TYR A 557 5.68 -18.04 -2.21
N LEU A 558 5.04 -18.21 -1.05
CA LEU A 558 4.23 -17.15 -0.43
C LEU A 558 5.10 -15.96 -0.02
N GLN A 559 6.26 -16.17 0.59
CA GLN A 559 7.16 -15.08 0.97
C GLN A 559 7.66 -14.31 -0.25
N ARG A 560 8.00 -15.02 -1.33
CA ARG A 560 8.40 -14.39 -2.59
C ARG A 560 7.27 -13.57 -3.19
N ALA A 561 6.02 -14.05 -3.13
CA ALA A 561 4.85 -13.29 -3.58
C ALA A 561 4.63 -12.02 -2.75
N ILE A 562 4.75 -12.11 -1.43
CA ILE A 562 4.65 -10.96 -0.51
C ILE A 562 5.73 -9.90 -0.80
N ASN A 563 6.98 -10.34 -1.00
CA ASN A 563 8.09 -9.42 -1.24
C ASN A 563 7.99 -8.72 -2.61
N ALA A 564 7.45 -9.42 -3.62
CA ALA A 564 7.35 -8.90 -4.97
C ALA A 564 6.11 -8.04 -5.22
N HIS A 565 5.03 -8.28 -4.47
CA HIS A 565 3.74 -7.58 -4.58
C HIS A 565 3.29 -7.13 -3.19
N PRO A 566 4.01 -6.21 -2.53
CA PRO A 566 3.72 -5.80 -1.15
C PRO A 566 2.32 -5.21 -0.98
N GLU A 567 1.75 -4.62 -2.03
CA GLU A 567 0.41 -4.03 -2.08
C GLU A 567 -0.72 -5.06 -2.16
N VAL A 568 -0.42 -6.33 -2.44
CA VAL A 568 -1.44 -7.39 -2.58
C VAL A 568 -1.56 -8.16 -1.25
N ILE A 569 -2.77 -8.23 -0.71
CA ILE A 569 -3.01 -8.83 0.62
C ILE A 569 -3.15 -10.36 0.55
N GLU A 570 -3.57 -10.91 -0.59
CA GLU A 570 -3.90 -12.32 -0.78
C GLU A 570 -2.76 -13.29 -0.39
N PRO A 571 -1.49 -13.08 -0.78
CA PRO A 571 -0.38 -13.93 -0.32
C PRO A 571 -0.24 -13.98 1.21
N ARG A 572 -0.48 -12.84 1.88
CA ARG A 572 -0.45 -12.75 3.35
C ARG A 572 -1.64 -13.47 3.96
N LEU A 573 -2.83 -13.34 3.39
CA LEU A 573 -4.00 -14.09 3.85
C LEU A 573 -3.78 -15.61 3.74
N TYR A 574 -3.20 -16.10 2.65
CA TYR A 574 -2.84 -17.52 2.51
C TYR A 574 -1.82 -17.97 3.56
N MET A 575 -0.77 -17.19 3.79
CA MET A 575 0.25 -17.49 4.80
C MET A 575 -0.34 -17.45 6.23
N GLY A 576 -1.23 -16.50 6.51
CA GLY A 576 -1.93 -16.40 7.80
C GLY A 576 -2.87 -17.58 8.03
N ARG A 577 -3.66 -17.99 7.04
CA ARG A 577 -4.49 -19.22 7.15
C ARG A 577 -3.64 -20.46 7.40
N TYR A 578 -2.47 -20.55 6.75
CA TYR A 578 -1.50 -21.60 7.02
C TYR A 578 -1.01 -21.58 8.47
N TYR A 579 -0.63 -20.41 9.01
CA TYR A 579 -0.19 -20.30 10.40
C TYR A 579 -1.28 -20.66 11.41
N LEU A 580 -2.53 -20.24 11.19
CA LEU A 580 -3.66 -20.65 12.04
C LEU A 580 -3.85 -22.17 12.02
N ALA A 581 -3.84 -22.78 10.83
CA ALA A 581 -3.98 -24.23 10.69
C ALA A 581 -2.84 -25.02 11.36
N LYS A 582 -1.67 -24.41 11.55
CA LYS A 582 -0.52 -24.98 12.25
C LYS A 582 -0.46 -24.66 13.74
N GLY A 583 -1.46 -23.98 14.29
CA GLY A 583 -1.45 -23.55 15.69
C GLY A 583 -0.34 -22.55 15.98
N MET A 584 -0.02 -21.67 15.02
CA MET A 584 0.98 -20.62 15.13
C MET A 584 0.34 -19.21 15.06
N PRO A 585 -0.69 -18.88 15.87
CA PRO A 585 -1.41 -17.61 15.80
C PRO A 585 -0.51 -16.38 16.03
N GLN A 586 0.54 -16.51 16.82
CA GLN A 586 1.51 -15.45 17.13
C GLN A 586 2.31 -14.96 15.90
N ARG A 587 2.31 -15.71 14.79
CA ARG A 587 2.97 -15.30 13.54
C ARG A 587 2.11 -14.40 12.64
N LEU A 588 0.81 -14.24 12.93
CA LEU A 588 -0.09 -13.42 12.10
C LEU A 588 0.15 -11.91 12.25
N PRO A 589 0.18 -11.30 13.46
CA PRO A 589 0.25 -9.85 13.57
C PRO A 589 1.45 -9.23 12.83
N PRO A 590 2.68 -9.79 12.91
CA PRO A 590 3.83 -9.30 12.15
C PRO A 590 3.66 -9.40 10.63
N LEU A 591 2.84 -10.33 10.13
CA LEU A 591 2.62 -10.51 8.70
C LEU A 591 1.90 -9.31 8.06
N PHE A 592 1.10 -8.60 8.86
CA PHE A 592 0.27 -7.48 8.43
C PHE A 592 0.81 -6.11 8.91
N SER A 593 1.94 -6.06 9.63
CA SER A 593 2.47 -4.82 10.22
C SER A 593 2.77 -3.74 9.19
N ASP A 594 3.22 -4.15 8.01
CA ASP A 594 3.74 -3.25 6.98
C ASP A 594 2.69 -2.89 5.92
N LEU A 595 1.46 -3.39 6.06
CA LEU A 595 0.33 -2.98 5.22
C LEU A 595 -0.09 -1.54 5.56
N ASP A 596 -0.64 -0.83 4.58
CA ASP A 596 -1.18 0.50 4.82
C ASP A 596 -2.41 0.45 5.77
N PRO A 597 -2.80 1.57 6.40
CA PRO A 597 -3.91 1.57 7.36
C PRO A 597 -5.26 1.11 6.81
N VAL A 598 -5.54 1.32 5.52
CA VAL A 598 -6.79 0.89 4.88
C VAL A 598 -6.78 -0.62 4.71
N GLN A 599 -5.69 -1.18 4.21
CA GLN A 599 -5.52 -2.62 4.03
C GLN A 599 -5.52 -3.38 5.35
N ARG A 600 -4.87 -2.86 6.40
CA ARG A 600 -4.88 -3.49 7.74
C ARG A 600 -6.27 -3.59 8.35
N ARG A 601 -7.17 -2.67 7.97
CA ARG A 601 -8.57 -2.64 8.41
C ARG A 601 -9.52 -3.31 7.43
N SER A 602 -9.00 -4.00 6.41
CA SER A 602 -9.84 -4.78 5.51
C SER A 602 -10.53 -5.93 6.27
N PRO A 603 -11.76 -6.29 5.87
CA PRO A 603 -12.53 -7.33 6.54
C PRO A 603 -11.79 -8.67 6.70
N GLU A 604 -11.09 -9.09 5.66
CA GLU A 604 -10.39 -10.37 5.60
C GLU A 604 -9.21 -10.42 6.58
N VAL A 605 -8.52 -9.28 6.76
CA VAL A 605 -7.40 -9.16 7.70
C VAL A 605 -7.91 -9.15 9.13
N LEU A 606 -8.93 -8.32 9.42
CA LEU A 606 -9.52 -8.23 10.76
C LEU A 606 -10.10 -9.58 11.21
N GLN A 607 -10.80 -10.29 10.32
CA GLN A 607 -11.35 -11.61 10.64
C GLN A 607 -10.23 -12.63 10.98
N LEU A 608 -9.13 -12.61 10.22
CA LEU A 608 -8.02 -13.54 10.44
C LEU A 608 -7.24 -13.21 11.73
N LEU A 609 -7.06 -11.92 12.03
CA LEU A 609 -6.49 -11.44 13.29
C LEU A 609 -7.35 -11.83 14.49
N ALA A 610 -8.67 -11.65 14.41
CA ALA A 610 -9.60 -12.07 15.45
C ALA A 610 -9.52 -13.57 15.73
N LEU A 611 -9.45 -14.40 14.68
CA LEU A 611 -9.25 -15.85 14.83
C LEU A 611 -7.91 -16.19 15.50
N ALA A 612 -6.82 -15.48 15.14
CA ALA A 612 -5.53 -15.67 15.81
C ALA A 612 -5.59 -15.27 17.29
N GLN A 613 -6.19 -14.14 17.61
CA GLN A 613 -6.35 -13.65 18.98
C GLN A 613 -7.21 -14.63 19.82
N ILE A 614 -8.31 -15.15 19.26
CA ILE A 614 -9.10 -16.21 19.91
C ILE A 614 -8.24 -17.45 20.16
N SER A 615 -7.47 -17.89 19.16
CA SER A 615 -6.60 -19.06 19.29
C SER A 615 -5.45 -18.87 20.28
N ASP A 616 -4.98 -17.62 20.47
CA ASP A 616 -3.90 -17.25 21.39
C ASP A 616 -4.45 -16.85 22.78
N SER A 617 -5.75 -17.03 23.03
CA SER A 617 -6.45 -16.64 24.27
C SER A 617 -6.42 -15.13 24.57
N ALA A 618 -6.11 -14.29 23.58
CA ALA A 618 -6.17 -12.83 23.63
C ALA A 618 -7.60 -12.34 23.39
N HIS A 619 -8.53 -12.78 24.23
CA HIS A 619 -9.97 -12.63 24.03
C HIS A 619 -10.48 -11.17 24.06
N LEU A 620 -9.82 -10.28 24.82
CA LEU A 620 -10.14 -8.84 24.80
C LEU A 620 -9.77 -8.22 23.45
N ASP A 621 -8.59 -8.54 22.91
CA ASP A 621 -8.14 -8.01 21.62
C ASP A 621 -9.00 -8.55 20.47
N ALA A 622 -9.39 -9.83 20.54
CA ALA A 622 -10.34 -10.44 19.61
C ALA A 622 -11.67 -9.68 19.59
N GLN A 623 -12.19 -9.33 20.77
CA GLN A 623 -13.44 -8.60 20.88
C GLN A 623 -13.36 -7.22 20.22
N TYR A 624 -12.31 -6.43 20.50
CA TYR A 624 -12.11 -5.13 19.86
C TYR A 624 -11.96 -5.24 18.33
N THR A 625 -11.22 -6.23 17.86
CA THR A 625 -10.99 -6.46 16.43
C THR A 625 -12.28 -6.83 15.69
N LEU A 626 -13.14 -7.64 16.32
CA LEU A 626 -14.44 -8.01 15.77
C LEU A 626 -15.46 -6.87 15.83
N GLU A 627 -15.43 -6.04 16.88
CA GLU A 627 -16.23 -4.81 16.96
C GLU A 627 -15.83 -3.83 15.84
N GLU A 628 -14.52 -3.68 15.57
CA GLU A 628 -14.03 -2.87 14.43
C GLU A 628 -14.51 -3.44 13.09
N LEU A 629 -14.47 -4.77 12.91
CA LEU A 629 -15.01 -5.43 11.71
C LEU A 629 -16.49 -5.10 11.46
N LEU A 630 -17.31 -5.08 12.52
CA LEU A 630 -18.73 -4.73 12.43
C LEU A 630 -18.99 -3.26 12.05
N THR A 631 -18.03 -2.35 12.27
CA THR A 631 -18.19 -0.95 11.84
C THR A 631 -18.11 -0.76 10.33
N SER A 632 -17.49 -1.71 9.62
CA SER A 632 -17.17 -1.60 8.18
C SER A 632 -17.85 -2.66 7.31
N THR A 633 -18.53 -3.64 7.92
CA THR A 633 -19.18 -4.74 7.20
C THR A 633 -20.60 -4.97 7.72
N PRO A 634 -21.52 -5.48 6.88
CA PRO A 634 -22.81 -5.97 7.34
C PRO A 634 -22.64 -7.05 8.42
N GLU A 635 -23.51 -7.05 9.42
CA GLU A 635 -23.54 -8.08 10.45
C GLU A 635 -23.68 -9.48 9.82
N THR A 636 -22.90 -10.45 10.31
CA THR A 636 -23.00 -11.85 9.89
C THR A 636 -23.14 -12.76 11.11
N PRO A 637 -23.84 -13.90 11.00
CA PRO A 637 -23.91 -14.90 12.08
C PRO A 637 -22.53 -15.33 12.57
N GLN A 638 -21.56 -15.46 11.65
CA GLN A 638 -20.19 -15.86 11.95
C GLN A 638 -19.45 -14.82 12.80
N THR A 639 -19.58 -13.52 12.51
CA THR A 639 -18.92 -12.47 13.31
C THR A 639 -19.45 -12.45 14.75
N HIS A 640 -20.77 -12.53 14.92
CA HIS A 640 -21.38 -12.60 16.25
C HIS A 640 -21.01 -13.89 17.00
N HIS A 641 -20.87 -15.02 16.29
CA HIS A 641 -20.37 -16.25 16.89
C HIS A 641 -18.93 -16.11 17.42
N LEU A 642 -18.04 -15.47 16.66
CA LEU A 642 -16.67 -15.20 17.13
C LEU A 642 -16.66 -14.23 18.32
N LEU A 643 -17.53 -13.22 18.32
CA LEU A 643 -17.71 -12.32 19.47
C LEU A 643 -18.19 -13.07 20.70
N ALA A 644 -19.09 -14.04 20.53
CA ALA A 644 -19.54 -14.89 21.62
C ALA A 644 -18.40 -15.73 22.20
N ILE A 645 -17.50 -16.26 21.36
CA ILE A 645 -16.30 -17.00 21.79
C ILE A 645 -15.36 -16.07 22.57
N ALA A 646 -15.10 -14.87 22.04
CA ALA A 646 -14.28 -13.86 22.72
C ALA A 646 -14.89 -13.46 24.08
N ALA A 647 -16.20 -13.20 24.12
CA ALA A 647 -16.91 -12.85 25.36
C ALA A 647 -16.86 -13.98 26.40
N ALA A 648 -17.01 -15.24 25.99
CA ALA A 648 -16.87 -16.40 26.87
C ALA A 648 -15.45 -16.49 27.46
N GLY A 649 -14.42 -16.29 26.63
CA GLY A 649 -13.02 -16.24 27.08
C GLY A 649 -12.70 -15.06 28.01
N ASN A 650 -13.44 -13.95 27.89
CA ASN A 650 -13.38 -12.81 28.80
C ASN A 650 -14.19 -13.02 30.10
N ASN A 651 -14.72 -14.22 30.32
CA ASN A 651 -15.58 -14.55 31.47
C ASN A 651 -16.85 -13.68 31.55
N ASP A 652 -17.41 -13.31 30.38
CA ASP A 652 -18.69 -12.59 30.25
C ASP A 652 -19.75 -13.49 29.58
N PRO A 653 -20.36 -14.42 30.35
CA PRO A 653 -21.36 -15.35 29.80
C PRO A 653 -22.65 -14.64 29.37
N ALA A 654 -22.98 -13.48 29.96
CA ALA A 654 -24.18 -12.72 29.60
C ALA A 654 -24.03 -12.09 28.21
N ARG A 655 -22.86 -11.54 27.91
CA ARG A 655 -22.56 -11.09 26.55
C ARG A 655 -22.45 -12.25 25.58
N SER A 656 -21.75 -13.32 25.94
CA SER A 656 -21.63 -14.50 25.08
C SER A 656 -23.00 -15.02 24.62
N LYS A 657 -23.95 -15.19 25.55
CA LYS A 657 -25.33 -15.59 25.23
C LYS A 657 -26.01 -14.62 24.25
N ARG A 658 -25.93 -13.31 24.49
CA ARG A 658 -26.54 -12.28 23.63
C ARG A 658 -25.98 -12.30 22.20
N GLU A 659 -24.67 -12.46 22.04
CA GLU A 659 -24.04 -12.52 20.72
C GLU A 659 -24.43 -13.81 19.97
N LEU A 660 -24.54 -14.95 20.67
CA LEU A 660 -25.05 -16.20 20.08
C LEU A 660 -26.51 -16.07 19.64
N GLU A 661 -27.35 -15.43 20.45
CA GLU A 661 -28.75 -15.15 20.12
C GLU A 661 -28.83 -14.23 18.89
N ARG A 662 -28.02 -13.17 18.84
CA ARG A 662 -27.94 -12.28 17.68
C ARG A 662 -27.52 -13.03 16.40
N ALA A 663 -26.57 -13.95 16.50
CA ALA A 663 -26.19 -14.79 15.37
C ALA A 663 -27.39 -15.64 14.85
N LEU A 664 -28.24 -16.15 15.75
CA LEU A 664 -29.43 -16.92 15.39
C LEU A 664 -30.62 -16.05 14.94
N GLU A 665 -30.67 -14.77 15.30
CA GLU A 665 -31.61 -13.81 14.71
C GLU A 665 -31.28 -13.54 13.23
N LEU A 666 -29.98 -13.50 12.90
CA LEU A 666 -29.50 -13.30 11.52
C LEU A 666 -29.66 -14.57 10.68
N ASP A 667 -29.35 -15.73 11.25
CA ASP A 667 -29.52 -17.04 10.61
C ASP A 667 -29.97 -18.08 11.65
N PRO A 668 -31.28 -18.39 11.71
CA PRO A 668 -31.82 -19.41 12.62
C PRO A 668 -31.19 -20.80 12.44
N ASP A 669 -30.64 -21.11 11.27
CA ASP A 669 -30.07 -22.42 10.98
C ASP A 669 -28.55 -22.46 11.22
N PHE A 670 -27.97 -21.40 11.80
CA PHE A 670 -26.55 -21.31 12.08
C PHE A 670 -26.12 -22.25 13.23
N VAL A 671 -25.78 -23.49 12.85
CA VAL A 671 -25.45 -24.60 13.76
C VAL A 671 -24.42 -24.25 14.84
N PRO A 672 -23.27 -23.57 14.54
CA PRO A 672 -22.24 -23.32 15.55
C PRO A 672 -22.75 -22.56 16.79
N SER A 673 -23.56 -21.51 16.58
CA SER A 673 -24.10 -20.72 17.70
C SER A 673 -25.17 -21.50 18.48
N ARG A 674 -25.97 -22.32 17.79
CA ARG A 674 -26.98 -23.16 18.43
C ARG A 674 -26.36 -24.28 19.27
N VAL A 675 -25.26 -24.88 18.81
CA VAL A 675 -24.45 -25.82 19.61
C VAL A 675 -23.89 -25.13 20.85
N ALA A 676 -23.34 -23.92 20.72
CA ALA A 676 -22.81 -23.18 21.86
C ALA A 676 -23.88 -22.87 22.91
N LEU A 677 -25.08 -22.43 22.51
CA LEU A 677 -26.21 -22.21 23.42
C LEU A 677 -26.69 -23.50 24.09
N ALA A 678 -26.73 -24.63 23.36
CA ALA A 678 -27.06 -25.92 23.95
C ALA A 678 -26.04 -26.34 25.01
N ARG A 679 -24.74 -26.13 24.77
CA ARG A 679 -23.67 -26.36 25.77
C ARG A 679 -23.83 -25.45 26.99
N MET A 680 -24.18 -24.18 26.80
CA MET A 680 -24.46 -23.26 27.90
C MET A 680 -25.67 -23.71 28.73
N ALA A 681 -26.74 -24.17 28.09
CA ALA A 681 -27.92 -24.71 28.76
C ALA A 681 -27.60 -25.98 29.56
N LEU A 682 -26.79 -26.88 29.00
CA LEU A 682 -26.29 -28.07 29.69
C LEU A 682 -25.48 -27.70 30.94
N ALA A 683 -24.56 -26.75 30.83
CA ALA A 683 -23.76 -26.28 31.97
C ALA A 683 -24.61 -25.60 33.05
N ALA A 684 -25.67 -24.89 32.65
CA ALA A 684 -26.65 -24.29 33.56
C ALA A 684 -27.67 -25.30 34.14
N MET A 685 -27.57 -26.59 33.76
CA MET A 685 -28.52 -27.64 34.09
C MET A 685 -29.98 -27.32 33.68
N SER A 686 -30.14 -26.48 32.65
CA SER A 686 -31.43 -26.06 32.11
C SER A 686 -31.93 -27.06 31.07
N ARG A 687 -32.65 -28.08 31.54
CA ARG A 687 -33.15 -29.17 30.69
C ARG A 687 -34.05 -28.68 29.56
N SER A 688 -34.95 -27.73 29.83
CA SER A 688 -35.89 -27.22 28.82
C SER A 688 -35.18 -26.43 27.70
N GLU A 689 -34.19 -25.60 28.04
CA GLU A 689 -33.42 -24.87 27.03
C GLU A 689 -32.59 -25.84 26.19
N LEU A 690 -31.91 -26.80 26.83
CA LEU A 690 -31.12 -27.82 26.14
C LEU A 690 -31.99 -28.61 25.15
N GLU A 691 -33.14 -29.13 25.59
CA GLU A 691 -34.06 -29.90 24.73
C GLU A 691 -34.54 -29.05 23.54
N SER A 692 -34.84 -27.76 23.75
CA SER A 692 -35.29 -26.87 22.67
C SER A 692 -34.25 -26.64 21.58
N HIS A 693 -32.97 -26.44 21.95
CA HIS A 693 -31.90 -26.30 20.98
C HIS A 693 -31.58 -27.64 20.29
N LEU A 694 -31.57 -28.72 21.06
CA LEU A 694 -31.26 -30.06 20.57
C LEU A 694 -32.29 -30.54 19.53
N GLN A 695 -33.58 -30.27 19.73
CA GLN A 695 -34.63 -30.62 18.78
C GLN A 695 -34.36 -30.04 17.38
N ILE A 696 -33.87 -28.80 17.31
CA ILE A 696 -33.53 -28.13 16.04
C ILE A 696 -32.19 -28.65 15.49
N LEU A 697 -31.18 -28.81 16.35
CA LEU A 697 -29.86 -29.32 15.96
C LEU A 697 -29.93 -30.71 15.31
N VAL A 698 -30.78 -31.60 15.82
CA VAL A 698 -30.99 -32.94 15.25
C VAL A 698 -31.63 -32.88 13.86
N GLN A 699 -32.38 -31.82 13.53
CA GLN A 699 -32.93 -31.63 12.18
C GLN A 699 -31.89 -31.05 11.23
N LEU A 700 -31.08 -30.10 11.71
CA LEU A 700 -30.09 -29.39 10.87
C LEU A 700 -28.83 -30.20 10.61
N ALA A 701 -28.32 -30.91 11.62
CA ALA A 701 -27.04 -31.60 11.56
C ALA A 701 -27.05 -32.90 12.41
N PRO A 702 -27.91 -33.89 12.08
CA PRO A 702 -28.09 -35.11 12.86
C PRO A 702 -26.81 -35.96 13.00
N GLU A 703 -25.90 -35.87 12.03
CA GLU A 703 -24.65 -36.63 12.02
C GLU A 703 -23.45 -35.84 12.57
N SER A 704 -23.66 -34.59 13.03
CA SER A 704 -22.57 -33.79 13.59
C SER A 704 -22.12 -34.38 14.93
N PRO A 705 -20.81 -34.62 15.14
CA PRO A 705 -20.29 -35.14 16.40
C PRO A 705 -20.73 -34.29 17.60
N ASP A 706 -20.68 -32.96 17.50
CA ASP A 706 -21.09 -32.06 18.58
C ASP A 706 -22.57 -32.22 18.96
N VAL A 707 -23.44 -32.49 17.97
CA VAL A 707 -24.87 -32.70 18.19
C VAL A 707 -25.11 -34.05 18.86
N VAL A 708 -24.45 -35.10 18.38
CA VAL A 708 -24.54 -36.45 18.95
C VAL A 708 -24.03 -36.46 20.42
N GLN A 709 -22.96 -35.73 20.72
CA GLN A 709 -22.47 -35.55 22.09
C GLN A 709 -23.48 -34.83 22.99
N LEU A 710 -24.13 -33.78 22.48
CA LEU A 710 -25.21 -33.11 23.22
C LEU A 710 -26.41 -34.04 23.46
N GLN A 711 -26.73 -34.93 22.53
CA GLN A 711 -27.73 -35.98 22.73
C GLN A 711 -27.29 -36.98 23.81
N ALA A 712 -26.03 -37.40 23.81
CA ALA A 712 -25.48 -38.30 24.83
C ALA A 712 -25.57 -37.67 26.23
N ALA A 713 -25.20 -36.40 26.35
CA ALA A 713 -25.32 -35.63 27.59
C ALA A 713 -26.78 -35.47 28.04
N ALA A 714 -27.72 -35.25 27.11
CA ALA A 714 -29.15 -35.18 27.42
C ALA A 714 -29.71 -36.53 27.90
N ALA A 715 -29.32 -37.64 27.27
CA ALA A 715 -29.70 -39.00 27.69
C ALA A 715 -29.17 -39.31 29.10
N ARG A 716 -27.93 -38.90 29.39
CA ARG A 716 -27.36 -38.98 30.74
C ARG A 716 -28.16 -38.16 31.75
N ALA A 717 -28.55 -36.93 31.40
CA ALA A 717 -29.38 -36.08 32.27
C ALA A 717 -30.81 -36.66 32.48
N ALA A 718 -31.26 -37.54 31.59
CA ALA A 718 -32.49 -38.29 31.70
C ALA A 718 -32.35 -39.63 32.45
N ASP A 719 -31.17 -39.91 33.02
CA ASP A 719 -30.84 -41.15 33.73
C ASP A 719 -30.93 -42.42 32.84
N ASP A 720 -30.59 -42.29 31.55
CA ASP A 720 -30.46 -43.40 30.60
C ASP A 720 -28.98 -43.61 30.18
N PRO A 721 -28.18 -44.32 31.00
CA PRO A 721 -26.75 -44.53 30.73
C PRO A 721 -26.50 -45.42 29.50
N ALA A 722 -27.42 -46.33 29.17
CA ALA A 722 -27.30 -47.20 28.01
C ALA A 722 -27.43 -46.40 26.69
N GLN A 723 -28.40 -45.48 26.63
CA GLN A 723 -28.56 -44.58 25.49
C GLN A 723 -27.41 -43.56 25.40
N ALA A 724 -26.98 -42.99 26.53
CA ALA A 724 -25.84 -42.07 26.56
C ALA A 724 -24.55 -42.73 26.01
N ARG A 725 -24.28 -43.99 26.40
CA ARG A 725 -23.15 -44.76 25.87
C ARG A 725 -23.28 -45.01 24.37
N ALA A 726 -24.46 -45.42 23.89
CA ALA A 726 -24.67 -45.69 22.47
C ALA A 726 -24.41 -44.45 21.60
N LEU A 727 -24.87 -43.28 22.05
CA LEU A 727 -24.63 -42.00 21.37
C LEU A 727 -23.17 -41.57 21.45
N ALA A 728 -22.50 -41.71 22.60
CA ALA A 728 -21.07 -41.41 22.68
C ALA A 728 -20.20 -42.36 21.84
N LEU A 729 -20.62 -43.61 21.65
CA LEU A 729 -19.95 -44.52 20.72
C LEU A 729 -20.07 -44.01 19.29
N GLN A 730 -21.26 -43.59 18.88
CA GLN A 730 -21.47 -42.96 17.57
C GLN A 730 -20.64 -41.69 17.40
N ALA A 731 -20.55 -40.83 18.42
CA ALA A 731 -19.71 -39.63 18.37
C ALA A 731 -18.22 -39.98 18.24
N TYR A 732 -17.75 -41.01 18.96
CA TYR A 732 -16.38 -41.51 18.86
C TYR A 732 -16.07 -42.13 17.49
N GLU A 733 -16.97 -42.95 16.93
CA GLU A 733 -16.76 -43.57 15.61
C GLU A 733 -16.75 -42.55 14.47
N THR A 734 -17.51 -41.47 14.61
CA THR A 734 -17.58 -40.38 13.61
C THR A 734 -16.40 -39.41 13.71
N ALA A 735 -15.94 -39.10 14.92
CA ALA A 735 -14.80 -38.21 15.15
C ALA A 735 -13.90 -38.69 16.31
N PRO A 736 -13.06 -39.73 16.08
CA PRO A 736 -12.18 -40.25 17.11
C PRO A 736 -11.21 -39.19 17.63
N GLY A 737 -11.24 -38.92 18.93
CA GLY A 737 -10.37 -37.94 19.57
C GLY A 737 -10.41 -38.00 21.09
N THR A 738 -9.45 -37.34 21.75
CA THR A 738 -9.29 -37.29 23.22
C THR A 738 -10.62 -37.03 23.94
N HIS A 739 -11.40 -36.06 23.48
CA HIS A 739 -12.66 -35.72 24.14
C HIS A 739 -13.72 -36.84 24.00
N THR A 740 -13.91 -37.36 22.78
CA THR A 740 -14.90 -38.42 22.51
C THR A 740 -14.56 -39.75 23.18
N VAL A 741 -13.27 -40.13 23.26
CA VAL A 741 -12.86 -41.38 23.93
C VAL A 741 -13.04 -41.29 25.44
N LEU A 742 -12.74 -40.13 26.05
CA LEU A 742 -12.97 -39.88 27.47
C LEU A 742 -14.46 -39.90 27.81
N GLU A 743 -15.29 -39.29 26.98
CA GLU A 743 -16.74 -39.29 27.14
C GLU A 743 -17.33 -40.70 27.01
N LEU A 744 -16.93 -41.45 25.99
CA LEU A 744 -17.35 -42.84 25.81
C LEU A 744 -16.96 -43.71 27.01
N ALA A 745 -15.70 -43.63 27.46
CA ALA A 745 -15.23 -44.37 28.62
C ALA A 745 -16.01 -44.01 29.91
N LEU A 746 -16.35 -42.72 30.08
CA LEU A 746 -17.19 -42.28 31.19
C LEU A 746 -18.58 -42.94 31.16
N TYR A 747 -19.26 -42.93 30.01
CA TYR A 747 -20.60 -43.52 29.90
C TYR A 747 -20.57 -45.05 29.94
N MET A 748 -19.54 -45.71 29.41
CA MET A 748 -19.34 -47.15 29.60
C MET A 748 -19.27 -47.51 31.08
N ARG A 749 -18.53 -46.75 31.88
CA ARG A 749 -18.44 -46.98 33.33
C ARG A 749 -19.78 -46.76 34.04
N LEU A 750 -20.52 -45.71 33.68
CA LEU A 750 -21.85 -45.44 34.24
C LEU A 750 -22.89 -46.51 33.85
N ASP A 751 -22.73 -47.13 32.68
CA ASP A 751 -23.52 -48.28 32.21
C ASP A 751 -23.02 -49.64 32.77
N GLY A 752 -22.11 -49.63 33.76
CA GLY A 752 -21.59 -50.84 34.42
C GLY A 752 -20.51 -51.60 33.64
N GLN A 753 -19.98 -51.05 32.55
CA GLN A 753 -18.94 -51.65 31.70
C GLN A 753 -17.53 -51.11 32.00
N ALA A 754 -17.15 -51.13 33.28
CA ALA A 754 -15.88 -50.57 33.73
C ALA A 754 -14.64 -51.24 33.08
N ASP A 755 -14.66 -52.56 32.88
CA ASP A 755 -13.53 -53.29 32.26
C ASP A 755 -13.34 -52.90 30.79
N ALA A 756 -14.44 -52.80 30.03
CA ALA A 756 -14.40 -52.39 28.64
C ALA A 756 -13.97 -50.92 28.49
N ALA A 757 -14.32 -50.05 29.45
CA ALA A 757 -13.84 -48.67 29.48
C ALA A 757 -12.32 -48.60 29.70
N LEU A 758 -11.76 -49.47 30.55
CA LEU A 758 -10.32 -49.58 30.76
C LEU A 758 -9.59 -50.08 29.51
N GLU A 759 -10.15 -51.08 28.81
CA GLU A 759 -9.59 -51.58 27.55
C GLU A 759 -9.59 -50.50 26.45
N LEU A 760 -10.68 -49.75 26.32
CA LEU A 760 -10.78 -48.62 25.37
C LEU A 760 -9.70 -47.56 25.64
N LEU A 761 -9.62 -47.09 26.88
CA LEU A 761 -8.64 -46.06 27.26
C LEU A 761 -7.19 -46.56 27.10
N GLN A 762 -6.93 -47.83 27.43
CA GLN A 762 -5.62 -48.45 27.24
C GLN A 762 -5.22 -48.50 25.76
N GLY A 763 -6.13 -49.00 24.90
CA GLY A 763 -5.89 -49.03 23.45
C GLY A 763 -5.60 -47.65 22.87
N TRP A 764 -6.37 -46.64 23.29
CA TRP A 764 -6.15 -45.27 22.85
C TRP A 764 -4.79 -44.72 23.27
N VAL A 765 -4.38 -44.90 24.53
CA VAL A 765 -3.09 -44.43 25.05
C VAL A 765 -1.92 -45.14 24.38
N ASP A 766 -2.07 -46.42 24.01
CA ASP A 766 -1.05 -47.18 23.30
C ASP A 766 -0.84 -46.68 21.86
N GLU A 767 -1.91 -46.32 21.17
CA GLU A 767 -1.87 -45.70 19.83
C GLU A 767 -1.46 -44.22 19.86
N HIS A 768 -1.81 -43.50 20.94
CA HIS A 768 -1.60 -42.06 21.11
C HIS A 768 -0.76 -41.76 22.37
N PRO A 769 0.55 -42.11 22.37
CA PRO A 769 1.40 -42.01 23.56
C PRO A 769 1.49 -40.62 24.18
N GLY A 770 1.30 -39.56 23.39
CA GLY A 770 1.34 -38.17 23.83
C GLY A 770 0.01 -37.61 24.37
N ASP A 771 -1.07 -38.39 24.37
CA ASP A 771 -2.37 -37.94 24.90
C ASP A 771 -2.40 -38.03 26.44
N ILE A 772 -1.94 -36.94 27.07
CA ILE A 772 -1.85 -36.83 28.53
C ILE A 772 -3.21 -36.88 29.24
N PRO A 773 -4.25 -36.16 28.78
CA PRO A 773 -5.59 -36.27 29.38
C PRO A 773 -6.11 -37.71 29.46
N THR A 774 -5.96 -38.47 28.37
CA THR A 774 -6.41 -39.87 28.34
C THR A 774 -5.53 -40.77 29.21
N ALA A 775 -4.21 -40.56 29.23
CA ALA A 775 -3.31 -41.30 30.11
C ALA A 775 -3.61 -41.08 31.61
N LEU A 776 -3.94 -39.84 32.01
CA LEU A 776 -4.38 -39.53 33.37
C LEU A 776 -5.72 -40.18 33.70
N ALA A 777 -6.71 -40.09 32.81
CA ALA A 777 -8.00 -40.73 33.00
C ALA A 777 -7.86 -42.26 33.13
N LEU A 778 -7.02 -42.89 32.31
CA LEU A 778 -6.70 -44.31 32.42
C LEU A 778 -6.06 -44.63 33.77
N ALA A 779 -5.09 -43.83 34.23
CA ALA A 779 -4.43 -44.01 35.51
C ALA A 779 -5.43 -43.94 36.69
N ASP A 780 -6.35 -42.98 36.66
CA ASP A 780 -7.39 -42.82 37.67
C ASP A 780 -8.40 -43.99 37.66
N ASN A 781 -8.82 -44.44 36.49
CA ASN A 781 -9.73 -45.58 36.38
C ASN A 781 -9.05 -46.88 36.85
N LEU A 782 -7.77 -47.10 36.49
CA LEU A 782 -6.98 -48.25 36.98
C LEU A 782 -6.81 -48.23 38.49
N ARG A 783 -6.54 -47.05 39.06
CA ARG A 783 -6.43 -46.85 40.51
C ARG A 783 -7.74 -47.16 41.22
N ALA A 784 -8.86 -46.65 40.71
CA ALA A 784 -10.18 -46.92 41.26
C ALA A 784 -10.56 -48.41 41.19
N ALA A 785 -10.12 -49.12 40.15
CA ALA A 785 -10.29 -50.57 39.99
C ALA A 785 -9.28 -51.42 40.80
N GLY A 786 -8.36 -50.80 41.56
CA GLY A 786 -7.37 -51.51 42.38
C GLY A 786 -6.11 -51.98 41.64
N PHE A 787 -5.97 -51.71 40.34
CA PHE A 787 -4.80 -52.06 39.53
C PHE A 787 -3.64 -51.08 39.73
N THR A 788 -3.12 -51.05 40.95
CA THR A 788 -2.16 -50.05 41.44
C THR A 788 -0.87 -49.98 40.61
N ASP A 789 -0.28 -51.13 40.24
CA ASP A 789 0.96 -51.15 39.44
C ASP A 789 0.76 -50.60 38.02
N ARG A 790 -0.41 -50.88 37.42
CA ARG A 790 -0.77 -50.36 36.09
C ARG A 790 -1.03 -48.85 36.14
N ALA A 791 -1.71 -48.36 37.18
CA ALA A 791 -1.92 -46.93 37.40
C ALA A 791 -0.58 -46.17 37.54
N GLN A 792 0.36 -46.72 38.31
CA GLN A 792 1.71 -46.14 38.45
C GLN A 792 2.46 -46.05 37.12
N ALA A 793 2.36 -47.08 36.28
CA ALA A 793 2.99 -47.06 34.96
C ALA A 793 2.47 -45.90 34.10
N GLN A 794 1.17 -45.61 34.17
CA GLN A 794 0.56 -44.50 33.44
C GLN A 794 0.94 -43.14 34.01
N TYR A 795 0.95 -42.94 35.33
CA TYR A 795 1.46 -41.69 35.90
C TYR A 795 2.94 -41.44 35.55
N LYS A 796 3.77 -42.50 35.53
CA LYS A 796 5.17 -42.38 35.10
C LYS A 796 5.28 -41.96 33.63
N ARG A 797 4.42 -42.51 32.75
CA ARG A 797 4.33 -42.10 31.35
C ARG A 797 3.95 -40.63 31.23
N VAL A 798 2.98 -40.17 32.00
CA VAL A 798 2.60 -38.75 32.05
C VAL A 798 3.82 -37.87 32.40
N LEU A 799 4.60 -38.24 33.41
CA LEU A 799 5.80 -37.48 33.79
C LEU A 799 6.95 -37.55 32.78
N GLN A 800 7.01 -38.58 31.91
CA GLN A 800 7.98 -38.62 30.81
C GLN A 800 7.71 -37.54 29.76
N HIS A 801 6.43 -37.21 29.53
CA HIS A 801 6.00 -36.23 28.55
C HIS A 801 5.77 -34.84 29.16
N GLN A 802 5.25 -34.77 30.37
CA GLN A 802 5.02 -33.55 31.15
C GLN A 802 5.66 -33.70 32.54
N PRO A 803 6.96 -33.39 32.69
CA PRO A 803 7.70 -33.60 33.94
C PRO A 803 7.12 -32.87 35.16
N ASP A 804 6.44 -31.74 34.94
CA ASP A 804 5.83 -30.90 35.99
C ASP A 804 4.31 -31.14 36.13
N ASN A 805 3.78 -32.27 35.65
CA ASN A 805 2.36 -32.57 35.79
C ASN A 805 1.99 -32.84 37.26
N LEU A 806 1.30 -31.89 37.89
CA LEU A 806 0.99 -31.92 39.33
C LEU A 806 0.20 -33.17 39.75
N VAL A 807 -0.79 -33.58 38.96
CA VAL A 807 -1.66 -34.74 39.26
C VAL A 807 -0.85 -36.03 39.30
N ALA A 808 0.05 -36.23 38.32
CA ALA A 808 0.91 -37.41 38.28
C ALA A 808 1.96 -37.42 39.40
N LEU A 809 2.55 -36.26 39.74
CA LEU A 809 3.50 -36.11 40.84
C LEU A 809 2.86 -36.48 42.19
N VAL A 810 1.70 -35.91 42.49
CA VAL A 810 0.96 -36.14 43.75
C VAL A 810 0.55 -37.60 43.87
N ASN A 811 -0.08 -38.17 42.84
CA ASN A 811 -0.54 -39.57 42.89
C ASN A 811 0.63 -40.56 43.00
N LEU A 812 1.75 -40.35 42.30
CA LEU A 812 2.93 -41.21 42.46
C LEU A 812 3.58 -41.06 43.84
N ALA A 813 3.69 -39.84 44.35
CA ALA A 813 4.20 -39.61 45.71
C ALA A 813 3.34 -40.34 46.76
N TRP A 814 2.02 -40.23 46.63
CA TRP A 814 1.07 -40.94 47.48
C TRP A 814 1.30 -42.46 47.43
N HIS A 815 1.44 -43.04 46.23
CA HIS A 815 1.68 -44.48 46.08
C HIS A 815 3.02 -44.94 46.66
N PHE A 816 4.11 -44.21 46.42
CA PHE A 816 5.44 -44.62 46.87
C PHE A 816 5.75 -44.29 48.33
N ARG A 817 4.88 -43.55 49.04
CA ARG A 817 5.13 -43.05 50.41
C ARG A 817 5.57 -44.11 51.42
N ARG A 818 5.14 -45.38 51.24
CA ARG A 818 5.49 -46.52 52.12
C ARG A 818 6.51 -47.49 51.50
N ILE A 819 6.71 -47.44 50.18
CA ILE A 819 7.49 -48.41 49.41
C ILE A 819 8.89 -47.86 49.12
N ASN A 820 8.96 -46.61 48.68
CA ASN A 820 10.19 -45.90 48.35
C ASN A 820 10.05 -44.43 48.78
N THR A 821 10.16 -44.22 50.09
CA THR A 821 9.98 -42.90 50.72
C THR A 821 10.91 -41.82 50.15
N PRO A 822 12.20 -42.08 49.87
CA PRO A 822 13.06 -41.08 49.22
C PRO A 822 12.54 -40.60 47.86
N TYR A 823 12.05 -41.52 47.03
CA TYR A 823 11.46 -41.17 45.73
C TYR A 823 10.12 -40.43 45.89
N ALA A 824 9.27 -40.87 46.81
CA ALA A 824 8.03 -40.15 47.12
C ALA A 824 8.29 -38.72 47.63
N LEU A 825 9.40 -38.53 48.35
CA LEU A 825 9.79 -37.22 48.86
C LEU A 825 10.29 -36.29 47.76
N GLU A 826 11.05 -36.80 46.80
CA GLU A 826 11.44 -36.04 45.61
C GLU A 826 10.19 -35.53 44.87
N LEU A 827 9.24 -36.42 44.58
CA LEU A 827 8.02 -36.10 43.84
C LEU A 827 7.12 -35.10 44.58
N SER A 828 6.89 -35.31 45.88
CA SER A 828 6.03 -34.42 46.68
C SER A 828 6.67 -33.06 46.96
N THR A 829 8.01 -32.98 47.04
CA THR A 829 8.72 -31.69 47.14
C THR A 829 8.60 -30.90 45.85
N ARG A 830 8.77 -31.55 44.69
CA ARG A 830 8.54 -30.91 43.38
C ARG A 830 7.09 -30.45 43.22
N ALA A 831 6.12 -31.26 43.63
CA ALA A 831 4.70 -30.86 43.63
C ALA A 831 4.46 -29.63 44.51
N GLN A 832 5.12 -29.52 45.67
CA GLN A 832 5.04 -28.35 46.54
C GLN A 832 5.69 -27.10 45.93
N GLU A 833 6.76 -27.23 45.16
CA GLU A 833 7.35 -26.10 44.44
C GLU A 833 6.39 -25.55 43.37
N LEU A 834 5.67 -26.44 42.69
CA LEU A 834 4.68 -26.07 41.67
C LEU A 834 3.39 -25.50 42.26
N ALA A 835 2.91 -26.03 43.39
CA ALA A 835 1.70 -25.59 44.07
C ALA A 835 1.89 -25.51 45.60
N PRO A 836 2.53 -24.43 46.12
CA PRO A 836 2.91 -24.31 47.53
C PRO A 836 1.75 -24.28 48.54
N ASP A 837 0.57 -23.90 48.07
CA ASP A 837 -0.66 -23.70 48.84
C ASP A 837 -1.79 -24.66 48.41
N SER A 838 -1.50 -25.75 47.68
CA SER A 838 -2.50 -26.80 47.44
C SER A 838 -2.67 -27.66 48.71
N PRO A 839 -3.89 -27.78 49.26
CA PRO A 839 -4.17 -28.66 50.40
C PRO A 839 -3.74 -30.12 50.14
N GLU A 840 -4.02 -30.64 48.94
CA GLU A 840 -3.76 -32.02 48.54
C GLU A 840 -2.26 -32.32 48.44
N VAL A 841 -1.49 -31.36 47.91
CA VAL A 841 -0.02 -31.45 47.85
C VAL A 841 0.58 -31.42 49.24
N LEU A 842 0.10 -30.52 50.11
CA LEU A 842 0.57 -30.38 51.48
C LEU A 842 0.24 -31.62 52.32
N ASP A 843 -0.95 -32.19 52.15
CA ASP A 843 -1.35 -33.44 52.80
C ASP A 843 -0.50 -34.63 52.34
N THR A 844 -0.31 -34.77 51.01
CA THR A 844 0.55 -35.81 50.45
C THR A 844 1.98 -35.71 50.98
N LEU A 845 2.56 -34.51 50.99
CA LEU A 845 3.89 -34.28 51.55
C LEU A 845 3.94 -34.55 53.06
N ALA A 846 2.89 -34.20 53.81
CA ALA A 846 2.80 -34.51 55.24
C ALA A 846 2.85 -36.03 55.47
N MET A 847 2.11 -36.80 54.68
CA MET A 847 2.08 -38.26 54.79
C MET A 847 3.39 -38.93 54.32
N VAL A 848 4.05 -38.38 53.30
CA VAL A 848 5.40 -38.82 52.93
C VAL A 848 6.40 -38.54 54.05
N ARG A 849 6.36 -37.35 54.66
CA ARG A 849 7.23 -36.97 55.80
C ARG A 849 6.95 -37.80 57.05
N PHE A 850 5.70 -38.20 57.27
CA PHE A 850 5.33 -39.11 58.34
C PHE A 850 6.02 -40.47 58.15
N HIS A 851 5.99 -41.04 56.94
CA HIS A 851 6.69 -42.29 56.64
C HIS A 851 8.22 -42.15 56.59
N ASP A 852 8.75 -40.95 56.32
CA ASP A 852 10.17 -40.56 56.47
C ASP A 852 10.59 -40.39 57.94
N GLN A 853 9.69 -40.64 58.89
CA GLN A 853 9.88 -40.45 60.34
C GLN A 853 10.21 -38.99 60.74
N ASN A 854 10.00 -38.03 59.84
CA ASN A 854 10.18 -36.62 60.10
C ASN A 854 8.87 -35.99 60.59
N TYR A 855 8.41 -36.45 61.74
CA TYR A 855 7.08 -36.14 62.27
C TYR A 855 6.86 -34.63 62.53
N ARG A 856 7.93 -33.87 62.81
CA ARG A 856 7.84 -32.41 63.00
C ARG A 856 7.48 -31.68 61.71
N LEU A 857 8.09 -32.06 60.58
CA LEU A 857 7.74 -31.49 59.28
C LEU A 857 6.38 -31.99 58.82
N ALA A 858 6.06 -33.28 59.04
CA ALA A 858 4.74 -33.82 58.78
C ALA A 858 3.65 -32.99 59.48
N GLU A 859 3.83 -32.69 60.77
CA GLU A 859 2.90 -31.86 61.55
C GLU A 859 2.75 -30.46 60.97
N ARG A 860 3.85 -29.83 60.54
CA ARG A 860 3.82 -28.49 59.94
C ARG A 860 3.02 -28.48 58.64
N HIS A 861 3.23 -29.47 57.77
CA HIS A 861 2.56 -29.54 56.48
C HIS A 861 1.06 -29.85 56.63
N ILE A 862 0.68 -30.82 57.47
CA ILE A 862 -0.74 -31.16 57.67
C ILE A 862 -1.52 -30.03 58.35
N ARG A 863 -0.91 -29.31 59.30
CA ARG A 863 -1.54 -28.12 59.90
C ARG A 863 -1.80 -27.03 58.85
N ARG A 864 -0.89 -26.85 57.89
CA ARG A 864 -1.09 -25.88 56.80
C ARG A 864 -2.18 -26.34 55.83
N ALA A 865 -2.23 -27.62 55.48
CA ALA A 865 -3.30 -28.19 54.67
C ALA A 865 -4.69 -27.96 55.32
N LEU A 866 -4.81 -28.26 56.62
CA LEU A 866 -6.06 -28.06 57.37
C LEU A 866 -6.44 -26.60 57.64
N VAL A 867 -5.52 -25.64 57.50
CA VAL A 867 -5.89 -24.20 57.50
C VAL A 867 -6.61 -23.84 56.19
N LEU A 868 -6.15 -24.43 55.08
CA LEU A 868 -6.69 -24.17 53.75
C LEU A 868 -7.97 -24.97 53.50
N GLU A 869 -8.06 -26.20 54.02
CA GLU A 869 -9.22 -27.07 53.91
C GLU A 869 -9.63 -27.67 55.28
N PRO A 870 -10.21 -26.88 56.19
CA PRO A 870 -10.49 -27.33 57.56
C PRO A 870 -11.53 -28.45 57.65
N GLY A 871 -12.34 -28.62 56.60
CA GLY A 871 -13.46 -29.57 56.51
C GLY A 871 -13.06 -30.99 56.15
N ASN A 872 -11.83 -31.23 55.69
CA ASN A 872 -11.48 -32.50 55.06
C ASN A 872 -11.28 -33.64 56.10
N PRO A 873 -12.14 -34.67 56.13
CA PRO A 873 -12.07 -35.74 57.13
C PRO A 873 -10.80 -36.60 57.00
N GLU A 874 -10.30 -36.81 55.79
CA GLU A 874 -9.10 -37.61 55.52
C GLU A 874 -7.84 -36.88 56.03
N MET A 875 -7.70 -35.58 55.75
CA MET A 875 -6.60 -34.76 56.28
C MET A 875 -6.65 -34.64 57.81
N ARG A 876 -7.86 -34.57 58.40
CA ARG A 876 -8.03 -34.59 59.87
C ARG A 876 -7.54 -35.92 60.46
N TYR A 877 -7.84 -37.04 59.79
CA TYR A 877 -7.32 -38.34 60.19
C TYR A 877 -5.79 -38.41 60.09
N HIS A 878 -5.21 -37.93 58.98
CA HIS A 878 -3.75 -37.81 58.82
C HIS A 878 -3.13 -36.95 59.92
N SER A 879 -3.77 -35.84 60.29
CA SER A 879 -3.33 -35.01 61.40
C SER A 879 -3.34 -35.78 62.72
N ALA A 880 -4.38 -36.55 63.01
CA ALA A 880 -4.44 -37.36 64.22
C ALA A 880 -3.35 -38.45 64.27
N LEU A 881 -3.10 -39.12 63.15
CA LEU A 881 -1.98 -40.06 63.00
C LEU A 881 -0.64 -39.40 63.31
N ILE A 882 -0.40 -38.23 62.73
CA ILE A 882 0.85 -37.48 62.92
C ILE A 882 0.99 -36.99 64.37
N LEU A 883 -0.08 -36.47 64.98
CA LEU A 883 -0.09 -36.00 66.37
C LEU A 883 0.23 -37.15 67.35
N ALA A 884 -0.34 -38.33 67.13
CA ALA A 884 -0.05 -39.52 67.93
C ALA A 884 1.43 -39.92 67.83
N ALA A 885 2.03 -39.87 66.64
CA ALA A 885 3.45 -40.18 66.44
C ALA A 885 4.41 -39.15 67.07
N VAL A 886 3.99 -37.88 67.20
CA VAL A 886 4.75 -36.82 67.90
C VAL A 886 4.57 -36.90 69.44
N GLY A 887 3.68 -37.78 69.93
CA GLY A 887 3.38 -37.95 71.36
C GLY A 887 2.31 -36.99 71.89
N LYS A 888 1.59 -36.29 71.02
CA LYS A 888 0.48 -35.37 71.37
C LYS A 888 -0.85 -36.13 71.41
N ASN A 889 -0.91 -37.15 72.27
CA ASN A 889 -2.03 -38.11 72.29
C ASN A 889 -3.37 -37.46 72.65
N GLU A 890 -3.41 -36.43 73.51
CA GLU A 890 -4.65 -35.72 73.85
C GLU A 890 -5.25 -34.96 72.65
N GLU A 891 -4.40 -34.29 71.86
CA GLU A 891 -4.83 -33.60 70.62
C GLU A 891 -5.31 -34.61 69.56
N ALA A 892 -4.60 -35.75 69.43
CA ALA A 892 -4.98 -36.83 68.52
C ALA A 892 -6.33 -37.46 68.92
N LEU A 893 -6.52 -37.78 70.20
CA LEU A 893 -7.78 -38.31 70.74
C LEU A 893 -8.95 -37.36 70.48
N THR A 894 -8.77 -36.07 70.74
CA THR A 894 -9.79 -35.05 70.48
C THR A 894 -10.20 -35.00 69.00
N THR A 895 -9.21 -35.10 68.10
CA THR A 895 -9.44 -35.07 66.65
C THR A 895 -10.17 -36.33 66.17
N LEU A 896 -9.74 -37.50 66.64
CA LEU A 896 -10.34 -38.79 66.28
C LEU A 896 -11.76 -38.96 66.84
N GLN A 897 -12.03 -38.48 68.05
CA GLN A 897 -13.38 -38.51 68.62
C GLN A 897 -14.35 -37.67 67.78
N LYS A 898 -13.92 -36.48 67.33
CA LYS A 898 -14.73 -35.65 66.42
C LYS A 898 -15.00 -36.33 65.09
N LEU A 899 -14.03 -37.04 64.52
CA LEU A 899 -14.23 -37.82 63.30
C LEU A 899 -15.18 -38.99 63.53
N ALA A 900 -15.05 -39.70 64.65
CA ALA A 900 -15.91 -40.83 65.01
C ALA A 900 -17.37 -40.41 65.22
N ASP A 901 -17.59 -39.25 65.84
CA ASP A 901 -18.92 -38.67 66.11
C ASP A 901 -19.57 -38.04 64.85
N SER A 902 -18.82 -37.89 63.75
CA SER A 902 -19.33 -37.34 62.49
C SER A 902 -19.90 -38.41 61.56
N ASP A 903 -20.88 -38.06 60.72
CA ASP A 903 -21.39 -38.92 59.65
C ASP A 903 -20.52 -38.86 58.37
N GLU A 904 -19.34 -38.22 58.42
CA GLU A 904 -18.45 -38.01 57.26
C GLU A 904 -17.80 -39.35 56.82
N THR A 905 -18.07 -39.80 55.59
CA THR A 905 -17.44 -41.01 55.02
C THR A 905 -16.10 -40.68 54.36
N PHE A 906 -15.03 -41.39 54.71
CA PHE A 906 -13.71 -41.28 54.08
C PHE A 906 -13.00 -42.65 54.09
N ALA A 907 -11.99 -42.81 53.21
CA ALA A 907 -11.38 -44.10 52.91
C ALA A 907 -10.77 -44.80 54.15
N ASP A 908 -10.13 -44.05 55.04
CA ASP A 908 -9.42 -44.57 56.21
C ASP A 908 -10.23 -44.50 57.53
N ARG A 909 -11.57 -44.49 57.46
CA ARG A 909 -12.43 -44.34 58.65
C ARG A 909 -12.27 -45.49 59.65
N GLU A 910 -12.14 -46.72 59.19
CA GLU A 910 -11.93 -47.87 60.08
C GLU A 910 -10.58 -47.75 60.83
N GLN A 911 -9.53 -47.36 60.12
CA GLN A 911 -8.20 -47.14 60.67
C GLN A 911 -8.16 -45.95 61.65
N ALA A 912 -9.02 -44.95 61.45
CA ALA A 912 -9.23 -43.87 62.41
C ALA A 912 -9.87 -44.38 63.71
N LEU A 913 -10.88 -45.25 63.62
CA LEU A 913 -11.52 -45.85 64.79
C LEU A 913 -10.59 -46.82 65.53
N GLU A 914 -9.78 -47.60 64.81
CA GLU A 914 -8.75 -48.45 65.41
C GLU A 914 -7.69 -47.64 66.17
N LEU A 915 -7.23 -46.52 65.58
CA LEU A 915 -6.29 -45.62 66.23
C LEU A 915 -6.90 -44.99 67.48
N LEU A 916 -8.17 -44.58 67.43
CA LEU A 916 -8.91 -44.04 68.58
C LEU A 916 -8.96 -45.07 69.71
N ALA A 917 -9.36 -46.30 69.41
CA ALA A 917 -9.44 -47.38 70.40
C ALA A 917 -8.06 -47.70 71.01
N ARG A 918 -6.98 -47.65 70.21
CA ARG A 918 -5.61 -47.89 70.69
C ARG A 918 -5.11 -46.78 71.61
N LEU A 919 -5.45 -45.52 71.35
CA LEU A 919 -5.02 -44.38 72.17
C LEU A 919 -5.83 -44.21 73.47
N GLN A 920 -6.99 -44.87 73.58
CA GLN A 920 -7.84 -44.90 74.78
C GLN A 920 -7.44 -46.00 75.78
N GLN A 921 -6.63 -46.97 75.36
CA GLN A 921 -6.02 -48.02 76.20
C GLN A 921 -4.71 -47.52 76.81
#